data_AF-A0A7S2E4M4-F1
#
_entry.id   AF-A0A7S2E4M4-F1
#
_cell.length_a   1.000
_cell.length_b   1.000
_cell.length_c   1.000
_cell.angle_alpha   90.00
_cell.angle_beta   90.00
_cell.angle_gamma   90.00
#
_symmetry.space_group_name_H-M   'P 1'
#
loop_
_entity.id
_entity.type
_entity.pdbx_description
1 polymer ?
#
loop_
_entity_poly.entity_id
_entity_poly.type
_entity_poly.pdbx_seq_one_letter_code
_entity_poly.pdbx_strand_id
1 'polypeptide(L)'
;MRPSHGIRMLGQQLIFSAALYLLATSCSLCHAETLLAGGSYIVRSPGEPSLIDIDQDVAAIRDSTNLTEIKDIYTNGKYAKPLTLQRLSTDAAHDYKGDPMYTFYKHAYLHIGLKEGEIAGEFDSNHIEQYADTLVKDLLEIDKENIAQEAILVNTIWMTVVFYLNGAAKSCRYPDVAEPYLYLDLAAGFYIGLGQDKGDDESGNMLYNLAEGISKDFNQDNGVSVVNEKILELLNDIKDNIIDKGLCSTHEENSYKKFRWNVGSIIGYMNVILVQRLIRHLLDGSDRDFMKMYALAILPQIRLCNPGAFEHMTTAFVGKIEKVDNPIDDVNLLQSVYSCLGITCEMVGEFRGRHDGCVDDTSFPDGAMPYASIDRDMLQIGVLMEMEAYDAALDLYNYGRNSLNDWRYITLKEFATNESVDTNVPLGQFINYNNDNEKPQMNEYITNAIKGENTFQSVTRTQREWAVKRSLQGTLSYYAIVEKVSNAVDLCGKAKKDQAALEWQRASALAIGSIGKATMTTETVYEEYFGQTLFTLANEMCDPFGTCTASGKAHIIDAWMDQGSRVLSLIGNEECLELAQLVNTEVKPSLLVPIIQGLLHYAVINENQDETQSDTIFAGEALARTVVPLINKENPMEAFLVQENMEFAQGTKSVKDGSRNVFKAIASSLFGLSVDCSLIGRYGSLEYGDICENQESSPNDSGPQSEPETSHLAGKVLTGAALAIVFLSGLVLGCYRSRNYLECGKRMKGQVFCPSDNSFGP
;
A
#
# COMPACT_ATOMS: atom_id res chain seq x y z
N MET A 1 95.39 4.89 1.43
CA MET A 1 94.76 5.72 0.37
C MET A 1 94.21 4.78 -0.70
N ARG A 2 92.89 4.87 -0.96
CA ARG A 2 92.06 4.21 -2.01
C ARG A 2 92.13 2.66 -2.17
N PRO A 3 90.95 2.02 -2.21
CA PRO A 3 90.51 1.31 -3.43
C PRO A 3 89.06 1.71 -3.81
N SER A 4 88.82 2.19 -5.04
CA SER A 4 88.44 1.48 -6.27
C SER A 4 86.94 1.17 -6.39
N HIS A 5 86.30 1.95 -7.26
CA HIS A 5 84.93 1.79 -7.77
C HIS A 5 84.74 0.46 -8.51
N GLY A 6 83.58 -0.16 -8.32
CA GLY A 6 83.20 -1.30 -9.16
C GLY A 6 81.90 -2.03 -8.83
N ILE A 7 80.95 -1.49 -8.07
CA ILE A 7 79.64 -2.17 -7.85
C ILE A 7 78.54 -1.12 -7.62
N ARG A 8 78.06 -0.45 -8.67
CA ARG A 8 76.84 0.40 -8.55
C ARG A 8 75.86 0.35 -9.72
N MET A 9 76.15 -0.37 -10.81
CA MET A 9 75.23 -0.41 -11.96
C MET A 9 74.34 -1.66 -12.06
N LEU A 10 74.58 -2.73 -11.29
CA LEU A 10 73.74 -3.95 -11.35
C LEU A 10 72.55 -3.96 -10.36
N GLY A 11 72.58 -3.14 -9.31
CA GLY A 11 71.49 -3.08 -8.32
C GLY A 11 70.26 -2.31 -8.79
N GLN A 12 70.43 -1.31 -9.67
CA GLN A 12 69.32 -0.46 -10.12
C GLN A 12 68.46 -1.11 -11.22
N GLN A 13 69.03 -1.97 -12.07
CA GLN A 13 68.26 -2.71 -13.08
C GLN A 13 67.43 -3.87 -12.49
N LEU A 14 67.90 -4.50 -11.42
CA LEU A 14 67.16 -5.57 -10.74
C LEU A 14 65.96 -5.03 -9.93
N ILE A 15 66.09 -3.85 -9.31
CA ILE A 15 64.97 -3.21 -8.59
C ILE A 15 63.90 -2.71 -9.57
N PHE A 16 64.29 -2.13 -10.71
CA PHE A 16 63.34 -1.72 -11.74
C PHE A 16 62.63 -2.92 -12.39
N SER A 17 63.34 -4.03 -12.64
CA SER A 17 62.72 -5.23 -13.23
C SER A 17 61.79 -5.94 -12.25
N ALA A 18 62.11 -5.97 -10.95
CA ALA A 18 61.23 -6.52 -9.92
C ALA A 18 59.99 -5.63 -9.68
N ALA A 19 60.13 -4.30 -9.73
CA ALA A 19 59.00 -3.38 -9.66
C ALA A 19 58.10 -3.47 -10.90
N LEU A 20 58.67 -3.65 -12.10
CA LEU A 20 57.89 -3.89 -13.32
C LEU A 20 57.20 -5.26 -13.30
N TYR A 21 57.83 -6.30 -12.74
CA TYR A 21 57.21 -7.62 -12.59
C TYR A 21 56.09 -7.58 -11.55
N LEU A 22 56.25 -6.87 -10.42
CA LEU A 22 55.21 -6.66 -9.42
C LEU A 22 54.03 -5.84 -9.98
N LEU A 23 54.31 -4.79 -10.77
CA LEU A 23 53.28 -4.00 -11.47
C LEU A 23 52.59 -4.79 -12.60
N ALA A 24 53.31 -5.70 -13.27
CA ALA A 24 52.74 -6.56 -14.31
C ALA A 24 51.90 -7.72 -13.71
N THR A 25 52.28 -8.26 -12.54
CA THR A 25 51.47 -9.27 -11.83
C THR A 25 50.28 -8.70 -11.07
N SER A 26 50.22 -7.38 -10.84
CA SER A 26 49.01 -6.70 -10.36
C SER A 26 48.02 -6.33 -11.47
N CYS A 27 48.34 -6.60 -12.75
CA CYS A 27 47.49 -6.31 -13.91
C CYS A 27 46.92 -7.58 -14.57
N SER A 28 46.86 -8.70 -13.83
CA SER A 28 46.39 -10.01 -14.34
C SER A 28 44.96 -10.38 -13.91
N LEU A 29 44.19 -9.44 -13.37
CA LEU A 29 42.75 -9.59 -13.09
C LEU A 29 41.98 -8.39 -13.69
N CYS A 30 42.20 -8.09 -14.96
CA CYS A 30 41.17 -7.39 -15.73
C CYS A 30 40.04 -8.39 -15.97
N HIS A 31 39.12 -8.52 -15.01
CA HIS A 31 37.84 -9.16 -15.30
C HIS A 31 37.20 -8.35 -16.42
N ALA A 32 36.83 -9.03 -17.51
CA ALA A 32 36.03 -8.41 -18.55
C ALA A 32 34.75 -7.88 -17.89
N GLU A 33 34.44 -6.60 -18.10
CA GLU A 33 33.20 -6.02 -17.60
C GLU A 33 32.02 -6.79 -18.21
N THR A 34 31.13 -7.30 -17.37
CA THR A 34 29.87 -7.90 -17.85
C THR A 34 28.95 -6.78 -18.30
N LEU A 35 28.64 -6.75 -19.59
CA LEU A 35 27.78 -5.77 -20.23
C LEU A 35 26.41 -6.40 -20.49
N LEU A 36 25.35 -5.77 -20.01
CA LEU A 36 23.96 -6.20 -20.25
C LEU A 36 23.28 -5.22 -21.21
N ALA A 37 22.35 -5.72 -22.05
CA ALA A 37 21.61 -4.93 -23.05
C ALA A 37 22.54 -4.05 -23.92
N GLY A 38 23.55 -4.68 -24.55
CA GLY A 38 24.53 -3.99 -25.37
C GLY A 38 25.37 -2.93 -24.63
N GLY A 39 25.56 -3.08 -23.32
CA GLY A 39 26.30 -2.12 -22.47
C GLY A 39 25.45 -0.97 -21.91
N SER A 40 24.11 -1.04 -22.05
CA SER A 40 23.22 -0.08 -21.40
C SER A 40 23.20 -0.22 -19.88
N TYR A 41 23.61 -1.37 -19.36
CA TYR A 41 23.89 -1.60 -17.96
C TYR A 41 25.23 -2.32 -17.80
N ILE A 42 26.09 -1.80 -16.92
CA ILE A 42 27.42 -2.36 -16.61
C ILE A 42 27.38 -2.90 -15.19
N VAL A 43 27.61 -4.21 -15.05
CA VAL A 43 27.74 -4.91 -13.76
C VAL A 43 29.03 -4.46 -13.06
N ARG A 44 28.95 -4.09 -11.79
CA ARG A 44 30.10 -3.56 -11.02
C ARG A 44 30.49 -4.42 -9.83
N SER A 45 29.58 -5.26 -9.34
CA SER A 45 29.83 -6.13 -8.21
C SER A 45 30.91 -7.17 -8.54
N PRO A 46 31.84 -7.44 -7.61
CA PRO A 46 32.85 -8.48 -7.77
C PRO A 46 32.23 -9.85 -7.44
N GLY A 47 31.40 -10.42 -8.31
CA GLY A 47 30.73 -11.68 -8.00
C GLY A 47 29.91 -12.34 -9.11
N GLU A 48 30.07 -13.66 -9.20
CA GLU A 48 29.32 -14.71 -9.92
C GLU A 48 28.43 -14.33 -11.13
N PRO A 49 29.03 -14.05 -12.31
CA PRO A 49 28.32 -14.07 -13.59
C PRO A 49 27.50 -15.37 -13.81
N SER A 50 27.90 -16.46 -13.16
CA SER A 50 27.26 -17.77 -13.26
C SER A 50 25.82 -17.84 -12.77
N LEU A 51 25.37 -16.90 -11.91
CA LEU A 51 23.96 -16.85 -11.51
C LEU A 51 23.07 -16.31 -12.64
N ILE A 52 23.65 -15.50 -13.54
CA ILE A 52 22.92 -14.91 -14.67
C ILE A 52 22.78 -15.93 -15.83
N ASP A 53 23.61 -16.98 -15.86
CA ASP A 53 23.51 -18.10 -16.83
C ASP A 53 22.17 -18.85 -16.74
N ILE A 54 21.31 -18.53 -15.77
CA ILE A 54 19.95 -19.05 -15.69
C ILE A 54 19.10 -18.66 -16.91
N ASP A 55 19.46 -17.60 -17.62
CA ASP A 55 18.84 -17.23 -18.89
C ASP A 55 19.05 -18.30 -19.98
N GLN A 56 20.16 -19.03 -19.94
CA GLN A 56 20.45 -20.16 -20.84
C GLN A 56 19.59 -21.38 -20.51
N ASP A 57 19.24 -21.58 -19.24
CA ASP A 57 18.30 -22.63 -18.83
C ASP A 57 16.90 -22.32 -19.35
N VAL A 58 16.46 -21.05 -19.27
CA VAL A 58 15.18 -20.60 -19.86
C VAL A 58 15.20 -20.78 -21.39
N ALA A 59 16.29 -20.41 -22.06
CA ALA A 59 16.47 -20.61 -23.49
C ALA A 59 16.36 -22.09 -23.88
N ALA A 60 17.01 -22.97 -23.13
CA ALA A 60 16.99 -24.40 -23.40
C ALA A 60 15.61 -25.05 -23.17
N ILE A 61 14.80 -24.52 -22.25
CA ILE A 61 13.40 -24.93 -22.10
C ILE A 61 12.59 -24.51 -23.33
N ARG A 62 12.74 -23.26 -23.80
CA ARG A 62 12.05 -22.75 -25.00
C ARG A 62 12.38 -23.57 -26.25
N ASP A 63 13.66 -23.88 -26.43
CA ASP A 63 14.15 -24.53 -27.65
C ASP A 63 13.92 -26.05 -27.67
N SER A 64 13.55 -26.66 -26.53
CA SER A 64 13.26 -28.09 -26.44
C SER A 64 11.80 -28.39 -26.73
N THR A 65 11.56 -29.50 -27.42
CA THR A 65 10.22 -30.08 -27.63
C THR A 65 10.01 -31.36 -26.82
N ASN A 66 11.02 -31.76 -26.03
CA ASN A 66 11.00 -32.98 -25.24
C ASN A 66 10.62 -32.64 -23.79
N LEU A 67 9.39 -32.99 -23.39
CA LEU A 67 8.89 -32.75 -22.04
C LEU A 67 9.81 -33.29 -20.93
N THR A 68 10.49 -34.42 -21.15
CA THR A 68 11.43 -34.97 -20.16
C THR A 68 12.69 -34.12 -20.03
N GLU A 69 13.22 -33.60 -21.15
CA GLU A 69 14.36 -32.67 -21.12
C GLU A 69 13.95 -31.34 -20.47
N ILE A 70 12.79 -30.80 -20.82
CA ILE A 70 12.24 -29.57 -20.23
C ILE A 70 12.13 -29.69 -18.71
N LYS A 71 11.51 -30.77 -18.21
CA LYS A 71 11.39 -31.03 -16.76
C LYS A 71 12.75 -31.21 -16.09
N ASP A 72 13.72 -31.87 -16.76
CA ASP A 72 15.08 -32.03 -16.24
C ASP A 72 15.82 -30.70 -16.14
N ILE A 73 15.74 -29.83 -17.15
CA ILE A 73 16.34 -28.49 -17.12
C ILE A 73 15.74 -27.66 -15.99
N TYR A 74 14.40 -27.67 -15.85
CA TYR A 74 13.73 -26.93 -14.79
C TYR A 74 14.18 -27.35 -13.38
N THR A 75 14.20 -28.66 -13.12
CA THR A 75 14.52 -29.21 -11.79
C THR A 75 16.02 -29.22 -11.49
N ASN A 76 16.85 -29.65 -12.44
CA ASN A 76 18.27 -29.93 -12.21
C ASN A 76 19.21 -28.86 -12.79
N GLY A 77 18.70 -27.93 -13.59
CA GLY A 77 19.50 -26.95 -14.34
C GLY A 77 20.36 -27.61 -15.43
N LYS A 78 20.71 -26.86 -16.46
CA LYS A 78 21.67 -27.27 -17.49
C LYS A 78 22.94 -26.44 -17.41
N TYR A 79 22.81 -25.14 -17.20
CA TYR A 79 23.90 -24.17 -17.21
C TYR A 79 24.15 -23.52 -15.84
N ALA A 80 23.12 -23.08 -15.12
CA ALA A 80 23.25 -22.24 -13.91
C ALA A 80 23.58 -22.99 -12.60
N LYS A 81 24.21 -24.17 -12.65
CA LYS A 81 24.38 -25.04 -11.47
C LYS A 81 25.27 -24.39 -10.39
N PRO A 82 24.93 -24.49 -9.09
CA PRO A 82 23.87 -25.33 -8.49
C PRO A 82 22.50 -24.64 -8.37
N LEU A 83 22.33 -23.43 -8.92
CA LEU A 83 21.03 -22.78 -8.98
C LEU A 83 20.18 -23.45 -10.08
N THR A 84 18.89 -23.60 -9.84
CA THR A 84 17.94 -24.13 -10.82
C THR A 84 16.68 -23.28 -10.81
N LEU A 85 15.91 -23.31 -11.90
CA LEU A 85 14.66 -22.55 -12.03
C LEU A 85 13.64 -22.99 -10.99
N GLN A 86 13.56 -24.30 -10.70
CA GLN A 86 12.72 -24.82 -9.62
C GLN A 86 13.11 -24.28 -8.25
N ARG A 87 14.42 -24.25 -7.96
CA ARG A 87 14.93 -23.88 -6.63
C ARG A 87 14.56 -22.45 -6.24
N LEU A 88 14.50 -21.53 -7.20
CA LEU A 88 14.01 -20.17 -6.98
C LEU A 88 12.58 -20.12 -6.40
N SER A 89 11.76 -21.14 -6.64
CA SER A 89 10.41 -21.24 -6.09
C SER A 89 10.36 -22.14 -4.84
N THR A 90 11.03 -23.30 -4.85
CA THR A 90 10.98 -24.25 -3.73
C THR A 90 11.75 -23.80 -2.49
N ASP A 91 12.79 -22.99 -2.66
CA ASP A 91 13.57 -22.42 -1.55
C ASP A 91 13.10 -21.01 -1.16
N ALA A 92 12.06 -20.47 -1.82
CA ALA A 92 11.55 -19.11 -1.61
C ALA A 92 11.19 -18.83 -0.14
N ALA A 93 10.64 -19.80 0.60
CA ALA A 93 10.35 -19.63 2.01
C ALA A 93 11.59 -19.39 2.88
N HIS A 94 12.74 -19.91 2.46
CA HIS A 94 14.03 -19.66 3.09
C HIS A 94 14.66 -18.36 2.58
N ASP A 95 14.82 -18.26 1.26
CA ASP A 95 15.59 -17.20 0.61
C ASP A 95 14.87 -15.85 0.66
N TYR A 96 13.54 -15.84 0.47
CA TYR A 96 12.72 -14.63 0.43
C TYR A 96 12.07 -14.34 1.80
N LYS A 97 12.59 -14.92 2.88
CA LYS A 97 12.06 -14.71 4.22
C LYS A 97 12.08 -13.22 4.59
N GLY A 98 10.90 -12.69 4.87
CA GLY A 98 10.72 -11.28 5.21
C GLY A 98 10.68 -10.32 4.03
N ASP A 99 10.71 -10.81 2.78
CA ASP A 99 10.37 -9.99 1.62
C ASP A 99 8.85 -9.71 1.60
N PRO A 100 8.44 -8.43 1.49
CA PRO A 100 7.03 -8.07 1.51
C PRO A 100 6.28 -8.64 0.31
N MET A 101 6.85 -8.59 -0.90
CA MET A 101 6.15 -9.02 -2.12
C MET A 101 5.89 -10.52 -2.10
N TYR A 102 6.90 -11.32 -1.78
CA TYR A 102 6.75 -12.76 -1.61
C TYR A 102 5.66 -13.08 -0.57
N THR A 103 5.65 -12.37 0.55
CA THR A 103 4.66 -12.55 1.61
C THR A 103 3.24 -12.27 1.13
N PHE A 104 3.05 -11.22 0.31
CA PHE A 104 1.77 -10.91 -0.28
C PHE A 104 1.30 -11.96 -1.29
N TYR A 105 2.21 -12.52 -2.10
CA TYR A 105 1.89 -13.60 -3.04
C TYR A 105 1.44 -14.86 -2.32
N LYS A 106 2.14 -15.24 -1.25
CA LYS A 106 1.66 -16.31 -0.37
C LYS A 106 0.27 -15.98 0.17
N HIS A 107 0.05 -14.80 0.76
CA HIS A 107 -1.29 -14.48 1.27
C HIS A 107 -2.38 -14.64 0.20
N ALA A 108 -2.18 -14.10 -1.00
CA ALA A 108 -3.18 -14.21 -2.06
C ALA A 108 -3.40 -15.65 -2.54
N TYR A 109 -2.35 -16.46 -2.69
CA TYR A 109 -2.49 -17.87 -3.07
C TYR A 109 -3.21 -18.70 -2.02
N LEU A 110 -3.05 -18.37 -0.72
CA LEU A 110 -3.81 -19.00 0.35
C LEU A 110 -5.31 -18.74 0.16
N HIS A 111 -5.67 -17.50 -0.16
CA HIS A 111 -7.06 -17.11 -0.42
C HIS A 111 -7.62 -17.78 -1.68
N ILE A 112 -6.82 -17.90 -2.75
CA ILE A 112 -7.23 -18.61 -3.97
C ILE A 112 -7.45 -20.11 -3.68
N GLY A 113 -6.51 -20.77 -3.01
CA GLY A 113 -6.62 -22.19 -2.64
C GLY A 113 -7.85 -22.46 -1.78
N LEU A 114 -8.10 -21.66 -0.75
CA LEU A 114 -9.31 -21.76 0.09
C LEU A 114 -10.61 -21.63 -0.74
N LYS A 115 -10.63 -20.71 -1.71
CA LYS A 115 -11.78 -20.50 -2.60
C LYS A 115 -12.00 -21.67 -3.57
N GLU A 116 -10.93 -22.36 -3.94
CA GLU A 116 -10.99 -23.60 -4.75
C GLU A 116 -11.30 -24.85 -3.90
N GLY A 117 -11.44 -24.71 -2.58
CA GLY A 117 -11.79 -25.77 -1.65
C GLY A 117 -10.59 -26.57 -1.14
N GLU A 118 -9.39 -26.01 -1.23
CA GLU A 118 -8.17 -26.61 -0.72
C GLU A 118 -8.01 -26.45 0.79
N ILE A 119 -7.03 -27.17 1.35
CA ILE A 119 -6.76 -27.17 2.78
C ILE A 119 -5.98 -25.89 3.14
N ALA A 120 -6.18 -25.36 4.34
CA ALA A 120 -5.46 -24.18 4.80
C ALA A 120 -3.94 -24.39 4.75
N GLY A 121 -3.22 -23.48 4.09
CA GLY A 121 -1.78 -23.55 3.87
C GLY A 121 -1.37 -24.19 2.55
N GLU A 122 -2.34 -24.58 1.72
CA GLU A 122 -2.11 -25.14 0.39
C GLU A 122 -2.59 -24.19 -0.72
N PHE A 123 -1.92 -24.28 -1.87
CA PHE A 123 -2.31 -23.72 -3.14
C PHE A 123 -1.95 -24.74 -4.23
N ASP A 124 -2.92 -25.12 -5.06
CA ASP A 124 -2.77 -26.09 -6.14
C ASP A 124 -2.24 -27.44 -5.61
N SER A 125 -2.90 -27.95 -4.57
CA SER A 125 -2.59 -29.21 -3.86
C SER A 125 -1.16 -29.33 -3.30
N ASN A 126 -0.48 -28.20 -3.09
CA ASN A 126 0.90 -28.16 -2.60
C ASN A 126 1.06 -27.07 -1.54
N HIS A 127 2.13 -27.15 -0.76
CA HIS A 127 2.42 -26.12 0.24
C HIS A 127 2.67 -24.77 -0.42
N ILE A 128 2.00 -23.75 0.09
CA ILE A 128 2.14 -22.37 -0.37
C ILE A 128 3.57 -21.80 -0.31
N GLU A 129 4.41 -22.41 0.52
CA GLU A 129 5.83 -22.11 0.65
C GLU A 129 6.65 -22.51 -0.58
N GLN A 130 6.15 -23.41 -1.43
CA GLN A 130 6.77 -23.81 -2.70
C GLN A 130 6.47 -22.83 -3.83
N TYR A 131 5.78 -21.73 -3.53
CA TYR A 131 5.48 -20.63 -4.45
C TYR A 131 5.09 -21.12 -5.87
N ALA A 132 5.54 -20.45 -6.91
CA ALA A 132 5.21 -20.69 -8.31
C ALA A 132 5.63 -22.07 -8.87
N ASP A 133 6.30 -22.93 -8.10
CA ASP A 133 6.74 -24.26 -8.57
C ASP A 133 5.56 -25.10 -9.04
N THR A 134 4.43 -25.01 -8.35
CA THR A 134 3.21 -25.77 -8.64
C THR A 134 2.61 -25.34 -9.96
N LEU A 135 2.39 -24.03 -10.11
CA LEU A 135 1.91 -23.40 -11.34
C LEU A 135 2.81 -23.72 -12.53
N VAL A 136 4.14 -23.63 -12.37
CA VAL A 136 5.08 -23.93 -13.46
C VAL A 136 5.01 -25.41 -13.82
N LYS A 137 4.99 -26.33 -12.85
CA LYS A 137 4.85 -27.77 -13.12
C LYS A 137 3.61 -28.11 -13.91
N ASP A 138 2.48 -27.53 -13.55
CA ASP A 138 1.21 -27.73 -14.26
C ASP A 138 1.30 -27.21 -15.70
N LEU A 139 1.89 -26.04 -15.90
CA LEU A 139 2.06 -25.44 -17.23
C LEU A 139 3.13 -26.15 -18.08
N LEU A 140 4.12 -26.82 -17.48
CA LEU A 140 5.05 -27.70 -18.19
C LEU A 140 4.33 -28.90 -18.81
N GLU A 141 3.22 -29.36 -18.23
CA GLU A 141 2.45 -30.49 -18.74
C GLU A 141 1.46 -30.12 -19.86
N ILE A 142 1.23 -28.82 -20.08
CA ILE A 142 0.40 -28.32 -21.17
C ILE A 142 1.24 -28.28 -22.46
N ASP A 143 0.79 -29.01 -23.47
CA ASP A 143 1.40 -29.02 -24.82
C ASP A 143 1.05 -27.74 -25.59
N LYS A 144 1.61 -26.61 -25.12
CA LYS A 144 1.45 -25.30 -25.72
C LYS A 144 2.78 -24.59 -25.77
N GLU A 145 3.08 -24.05 -26.95
CA GLU A 145 4.33 -23.34 -27.22
C GLU A 145 4.50 -22.16 -26.24
N ASN A 146 5.70 -22.06 -25.66
CA ASN A 146 6.16 -20.97 -24.79
C ASN A 146 5.41 -20.76 -23.47
N ILE A 147 4.27 -21.42 -23.19
CA ILE A 147 3.51 -21.15 -21.95
C ILE A 147 4.32 -21.43 -20.69
N ALA A 148 5.05 -22.54 -20.67
CA ALA A 148 5.88 -22.89 -19.53
C ALA A 148 7.06 -21.93 -19.35
N GLN A 149 7.66 -21.47 -20.46
CA GLN A 149 8.71 -20.47 -20.43
C GLN A 149 8.19 -19.14 -19.87
N GLU A 150 7.08 -18.62 -20.39
CA GLU A 150 6.50 -17.38 -19.89
C GLU A 150 6.05 -17.50 -18.43
N ALA A 151 5.53 -18.66 -18.01
CA ALA A 151 5.19 -18.92 -16.61
C ALA A 151 6.39 -18.81 -15.67
N ILE A 152 7.54 -19.37 -16.06
CA ILE A 152 8.80 -19.24 -15.33
C ILE A 152 9.22 -17.77 -15.24
N LEU A 153 9.09 -17.01 -16.33
CA LEU A 153 9.46 -15.60 -16.34
C LEU A 153 8.61 -14.76 -15.39
N VAL A 154 7.28 -14.90 -15.47
CA VAL A 154 6.37 -13.95 -14.82
C VAL A 154 6.01 -14.33 -13.39
N ASN A 155 6.20 -15.58 -13.00
CA ASN A 155 5.99 -16.01 -11.62
C ASN A 155 7.33 -16.17 -10.90
N THR A 156 8.28 -16.93 -11.44
CA THR A 156 9.54 -17.20 -10.75
C THR A 156 10.57 -16.08 -10.88
N ILE A 157 10.93 -15.71 -12.12
CA ILE A 157 12.00 -14.70 -12.37
C ILE A 157 11.54 -13.32 -11.93
N TRP A 158 10.30 -12.92 -12.19
CA TRP A 158 9.73 -11.65 -11.75
C TRP A 158 9.87 -11.46 -10.24
N MET A 159 9.47 -12.46 -9.45
CA MET A 159 9.60 -12.41 -7.99
C MET A 159 11.06 -12.36 -7.55
N THR A 160 11.93 -13.12 -8.23
CA THR A 160 13.38 -13.11 -7.97
C THR A 160 13.99 -11.71 -8.15
N VAL A 161 13.62 -11.01 -9.23
CA VAL A 161 14.05 -9.62 -9.49
C VAL A 161 13.54 -8.70 -8.38
N VAL A 162 12.28 -8.80 -7.98
CA VAL A 162 11.71 -7.99 -6.89
C VAL A 162 12.43 -8.23 -5.57
N PHE A 163 12.70 -9.48 -5.22
CA PHE A 163 13.48 -9.86 -4.04
C PHE A 163 14.86 -9.17 -4.04
N TYR A 164 15.58 -9.25 -5.16
CA TYR A 164 16.89 -8.61 -5.26
C TYR A 164 16.82 -7.08 -5.19
N LEU A 165 15.81 -6.44 -5.79
CA LEU A 165 15.61 -4.99 -5.67
C LEU A 165 15.32 -4.55 -4.23
N ASN A 166 14.45 -5.28 -3.52
CA ASN A 166 14.16 -5.03 -2.10
C ASN A 166 15.40 -5.27 -1.22
N GLY A 167 16.16 -6.33 -1.52
CA GLY A 167 17.44 -6.63 -0.89
C GLY A 167 18.48 -5.52 -1.07
N ALA A 168 18.55 -4.92 -2.27
CA ALA A 168 19.43 -3.80 -2.55
C ALA A 168 19.05 -2.57 -1.71
N ALA A 169 17.75 -2.23 -1.66
CA ALA A 169 17.26 -1.13 -0.84
C ALA A 169 17.53 -1.36 0.66
N LYS A 170 17.28 -2.57 1.17
CA LYS A 170 17.56 -2.96 2.56
C LYS A 170 19.06 -2.87 2.87
N SER A 171 19.91 -3.34 1.98
CA SER A 171 21.37 -3.28 2.11
C SER A 171 21.88 -1.83 2.11
N CYS A 172 21.26 -0.96 1.30
CA CYS A 172 21.56 0.47 1.32
C CYS A 172 21.24 1.14 2.66
N ARG A 173 20.20 0.68 3.37
CA ARG A 173 19.84 1.18 4.71
C ARG A 173 20.78 0.67 5.81
N TYR A 174 21.21 -0.57 5.69
CA TYR A 174 22.04 -1.28 6.67
C TYR A 174 23.37 -1.69 6.02
N PRO A 175 24.32 -0.76 5.85
CA PRO A 175 25.54 -0.97 5.07
C PRO A 175 26.44 -2.10 5.62
N ASP A 176 26.20 -2.56 6.85
CA ASP A 176 26.94 -3.65 7.49
C ASP A 176 26.51 -5.06 7.02
N VAL A 177 25.40 -5.20 6.27
CA VAL A 177 24.73 -6.49 6.06
C VAL A 177 25.01 -7.10 4.67
N ALA A 178 25.18 -6.27 3.62
CA ALA A 178 25.60 -6.72 2.29
C ALA A 178 25.95 -5.53 1.36
N GLU A 179 26.63 -5.81 0.23
CA GLU A 179 26.90 -4.80 -0.79
C GLU A 179 25.64 -4.52 -1.64
N PRO A 180 25.07 -3.30 -1.59
CA PRO A 180 23.88 -2.96 -2.39
C PRO A 180 24.13 -3.12 -3.91
N TYR A 181 25.39 -3.04 -4.35
CA TYR A 181 25.80 -3.34 -5.73
C TYR A 181 25.44 -4.75 -6.17
N LEU A 182 25.76 -5.76 -5.34
CA LEU A 182 25.55 -7.16 -5.70
C LEU A 182 24.07 -7.44 -5.95
N TYR A 183 23.20 -7.00 -5.04
CA TYR A 183 21.75 -7.17 -5.17
C TYR A 183 21.19 -6.43 -6.41
N LEU A 184 21.62 -5.19 -6.65
CA LEU A 184 21.16 -4.42 -7.79
C LEU A 184 21.60 -5.05 -9.13
N ASP A 185 22.85 -5.52 -9.20
CA ASP A 185 23.39 -6.18 -10.38
C ASP A 185 22.72 -7.53 -10.64
N LEU A 186 22.41 -8.31 -9.59
CA LEU A 186 21.65 -9.55 -9.72
C LEU A 186 20.24 -9.25 -10.23
N ALA A 187 19.54 -8.26 -9.68
CA ALA A 187 18.24 -7.84 -10.20
C ALA A 187 18.30 -7.47 -11.69
N ALA A 188 19.29 -6.69 -12.10
CA ALA A 188 19.51 -6.34 -13.51
C ALA A 188 19.81 -7.58 -14.37
N GLY A 189 20.65 -8.51 -13.88
CA GLY A 189 20.97 -9.78 -14.54
C GLY A 189 19.74 -10.65 -14.78
N PHE A 190 18.93 -10.88 -13.74
CA PHE A 190 17.68 -11.65 -13.85
C PHE A 190 16.61 -10.96 -14.72
N TYR A 191 16.60 -9.62 -14.79
CA TYR A 191 15.67 -8.90 -15.66
C TYR A 191 16.09 -8.95 -17.14
N ILE A 192 17.37 -8.69 -17.42
CA ILE A 192 17.91 -8.49 -18.77
C ILE A 192 18.35 -9.80 -19.43
N GLY A 193 19.12 -10.64 -18.72
CA GLY A 193 19.82 -11.79 -19.29
C GLY A 193 21.14 -11.43 -20.01
N LEU A 194 22.07 -12.38 -20.10
CA LEU A 194 23.40 -12.19 -20.73
C LEU A 194 23.32 -12.08 -22.25
N GLY A 195 22.34 -12.75 -22.88
CA GLY A 195 22.19 -12.80 -24.34
C GLY A 195 21.32 -11.71 -24.96
N GLN A 196 20.93 -10.67 -24.21
CA GLN A 196 20.00 -9.66 -24.68
C GLN A 196 20.72 -8.47 -25.35
N ASP A 197 20.36 -8.18 -26.60
CA ASP A 197 20.72 -6.94 -27.26
C ASP A 197 19.66 -5.85 -27.02
N LYS A 198 20.08 -4.58 -27.00
CA LYS A 198 19.18 -3.46 -26.71
C LYS A 198 18.13 -3.30 -27.83
N GLY A 199 16.85 -3.31 -27.46
CA GLY A 199 15.74 -3.06 -28.39
C GLY A 199 15.42 -4.22 -29.34
N ASP A 200 16.00 -5.38 -29.10
CA ASP A 200 15.79 -6.57 -29.92
C ASP A 200 14.81 -7.53 -29.24
N ASP A 201 13.70 -7.82 -29.92
CA ASP A 201 12.68 -8.78 -29.46
C ASP A 201 12.96 -10.22 -29.91
N GLU A 202 14.03 -10.46 -30.67
CA GLU A 202 14.47 -11.80 -31.08
C GLU A 202 15.64 -12.33 -30.24
N SER A 203 16.46 -11.45 -29.65
CA SER A 203 17.52 -11.84 -28.70
C SER A 203 17.08 -11.76 -27.24
N GLY A 204 17.76 -12.54 -26.40
CA GLY A 204 17.43 -12.68 -24.99
C GLY A 204 16.32 -13.68 -24.69
N ASN A 205 16.19 -14.03 -23.41
CA ASN A 205 15.25 -15.05 -22.94
C ASN A 205 14.53 -14.65 -21.64
N MET A 206 14.71 -13.41 -21.18
CA MET A 206 14.26 -12.92 -19.88
C MET A 206 13.12 -11.90 -20.02
N LEU A 207 12.72 -11.27 -18.90
CA LEU A 207 11.64 -10.28 -18.87
C LEU A 207 11.86 -9.08 -19.81
N TYR A 208 13.12 -8.70 -20.04
CA TYR A 208 13.46 -7.66 -21.01
C TYR A 208 12.95 -8.01 -22.42
N ASN A 209 13.26 -9.20 -22.93
CA ASN A 209 12.78 -9.67 -24.24
C ASN A 209 11.24 -9.71 -24.28
N LEU A 210 10.62 -10.17 -23.20
CA LEU A 210 9.15 -10.21 -23.08
C LEU A 210 8.53 -8.81 -23.22
N ALA A 211 9.19 -7.79 -22.65
CA ALA A 211 8.79 -6.38 -22.74
C ALA A 211 9.02 -5.78 -24.14
N GLU A 212 10.09 -6.17 -24.85
CA GLU A 212 10.32 -5.77 -26.25
C GLU A 212 9.24 -6.33 -27.18
N GLY A 213 8.86 -7.61 -26.98
CA GLY A 213 7.85 -8.24 -27.82
C GLY A 213 6.44 -7.66 -27.64
N ILE A 214 6.04 -7.36 -26.40
CA ILE A 214 4.65 -6.90 -26.12
C ILE A 214 4.44 -5.40 -26.36
N SER A 215 5.48 -4.57 -26.24
CA SER A 215 5.37 -3.10 -26.37
C SER A 215 4.84 -2.66 -27.73
N LYS A 216 5.16 -3.42 -28.79
CA LYS A 216 4.69 -3.22 -30.17
C LYS A 216 3.17 -3.27 -30.29
N ASP A 217 2.51 -4.11 -29.48
CA ASP A 217 1.04 -4.22 -29.47
C ASP A 217 0.36 -3.04 -28.76
N PHE A 218 1.10 -2.28 -27.95
CA PHE A 218 0.57 -1.21 -27.10
C PHE A 218 1.03 0.20 -27.52
N ASN A 219 1.67 0.33 -28.69
CA ASN A 219 2.31 1.57 -29.16
C ASN A 219 3.33 2.13 -28.15
N GLN A 220 4.05 1.25 -27.44
CA GLN A 220 5.08 1.60 -26.44
C GLN A 220 6.49 1.21 -26.92
N ASP A 221 6.69 1.14 -28.23
CA ASP A 221 7.97 0.80 -28.87
C ASP A 221 8.48 1.97 -29.71
N ASN A 222 9.69 2.45 -29.40
CA ASN A 222 10.43 3.44 -30.19
C ASN A 222 11.81 2.90 -30.63
N GLY A 223 11.86 1.61 -30.97
CA GLY A 223 13.09 0.86 -31.25
C GLY A 223 13.71 0.23 -30.00
N VAL A 224 13.17 0.57 -28.83
CA VAL A 224 13.32 -0.09 -27.53
C VAL A 224 11.98 0.10 -26.84
N SER A 225 11.53 -0.91 -26.12
CA SER A 225 10.36 -0.81 -25.25
C SER A 225 10.55 0.33 -24.24
N VAL A 226 9.57 1.23 -24.14
CA VAL A 226 9.58 2.35 -23.18
C VAL A 226 9.77 1.83 -21.75
N VAL A 227 9.19 0.66 -21.44
CA VAL A 227 9.35 -0.04 -20.16
C VAL A 227 10.83 -0.35 -19.88
N ASN A 228 11.52 -0.95 -20.84
CA ASN A 228 12.92 -1.33 -20.71
C ASN A 228 13.84 -0.11 -20.59
N GLU A 229 13.60 0.93 -21.39
CA GLU A 229 14.34 2.18 -21.30
C GLU A 229 14.24 2.80 -19.89
N LYS A 230 13.03 2.83 -19.33
CA LYS A 230 12.77 3.40 -18.00
C LYS A 230 13.35 2.56 -16.87
N ILE A 231 13.29 1.24 -16.95
CA ILE A 231 13.92 0.36 -15.95
C ILE A 231 15.44 0.54 -15.97
N LEU A 232 16.08 0.59 -17.15
CA LEU A 232 17.51 0.83 -17.28
C LEU A 232 17.91 2.22 -16.74
N GLU A 233 17.11 3.25 -16.99
CA GLU A 233 17.32 4.60 -16.43
C GLU A 233 17.31 4.56 -14.90
N LEU A 234 16.30 3.93 -14.29
CA LEU A 234 16.16 3.84 -12.83
C LEU A 234 17.25 3.00 -12.17
N LEU A 235 17.63 1.86 -12.78
CA LEU A 235 18.73 1.02 -12.29
C LEU A 235 20.05 1.81 -12.28
N ASN A 236 20.36 2.53 -13.35
CA ASN A 236 21.56 3.37 -13.41
C ASN A 236 21.46 4.59 -12.48
N ASP A 237 20.27 5.18 -12.28
CA ASP A 237 20.08 6.27 -11.31
C ASP A 237 20.38 5.81 -9.87
N ILE A 238 19.88 4.63 -9.47
CA ILE A 238 20.23 4.03 -8.17
C ILE A 238 21.76 3.88 -8.06
N LYS A 239 22.37 3.29 -9.09
CA LYS A 239 23.80 2.97 -9.11
C LYS A 239 24.66 4.23 -9.01
N ASP A 240 24.45 5.17 -9.93
CA ASP A 240 25.34 6.31 -10.15
C ASP A 240 25.01 7.49 -9.21
N ASN A 241 23.74 7.66 -8.83
CA ASN A 241 23.30 8.80 -8.02
C ASN A 241 23.08 8.48 -6.54
N ILE A 242 22.99 7.21 -6.14
CA ILE A 242 22.83 6.81 -4.74
C ILE A 242 24.04 6.03 -4.24
N ILE A 243 24.35 4.89 -4.87
CA ILE A 243 25.38 3.98 -4.35
C ILE A 243 26.79 4.57 -4.57
N ASP A 244 27.14 5.01 -5.78
CA ASP A 244 28.44 5.62 -6.10
C ASP A 244 28.76 6.86 -5.27
N LYS A 245 27.73 7.63 -4.92
CA LYS A 245 27.87 8.84 -4.10
C LYS A 245 27.98 8.54 -2.60
N GLY A 246 27.95 7.26 -2.20
CA GLY A 246 28.05 6.84 -0.81
C GLY A 246 26.82 7.23 0.03
N LEU A 247 25.68 7.53 -0.59
CA LEU A 247 24.48 8.01 0.10
C LEU A 247 23.76 6.92 0.91
N CYS A 248 24.12 5.65 0.70
CA CYS A 248 23.69 4.55 1.56
C CYS A 248 24.35 4.62 2.96
N SER A 249 25.59 5.09 3.04
CA SER A 249 26.37 5.12 4.28
C SER A 249 26.14 6.37 5.13
N THR A 250 25.49 7.39 4.60
CA THR A 250 25.27 8.67 5.31
C THR A 250 24.10 8.60 6.30
N HIS A 251 23.33 7.50 6.33
CA HIS A 251 22.05 7.37 7.04
C HIS A 251 21.08 8.52 6.75
N GLU A 252 21.25 9.21 5.62
CA GLU A 252 20.34 10.26 5.20
C GLU A 252 19.01 9.61 4.84
N GLU A 253 17.98 9.89 5.65
CA GLU A 253 16.64 9.32 5.51
C GLU A 253 16.06 9.53 4.10
N ASN A 254 16.41 10.65 3.46
CA ASN A 254 15.98 10.98 2.10
C ASN A 254 16.61 10.07 1.03
N SER A 255 17.85 9.62 1.22
CA SER A 255 18.56 8.77 0.27
C SER A 255 17.95 7.38 0.20
N TYR A 256 17.64 6.79 1.36
CA TYR A 256 16.90 5.54 1.42
C TYR A 256 15.48 5.67 0.85
N LYS A 257 14.75 6.76 1.16
CA LYS A 257 13.43 7.03 0.58
C LYS A 257 13.47 7.13 -0.94
N LYS A 258 14.47 7.82 -1.51
CA LYS A 258 14.66 7.93 -2.95
C LYS A 258 15.00 6.57 -3.59
N PHE A 259 15.86 5.77 -2.95
CA PHE A 259 16.16 4.41 -3.40
C PHE A 259 14.89 3.57 -3.46
N ARG A 260 14.08 3.55 -2.38
CA ARG A 260 12.80 2.83 -2.34
C ARG A 260 11.85 3.28 -3.43
N TRP A 261 11.76 4.59 -3.69
CA TRP A 261 10.94 5.12 -4.77
C TRP A 261 11.40 4.62 -6.15
N ASN A 262 12.71 4.60 -6.42
CA ASN A 262 13.25 4.03 -7.66
C ASN A 262 12.92 2.53 -7.77
N VAL A 263 13.09 1.76 -6.68
CA VAL A 263 12.73 0.33 -6.64
C VAL A 263 11.24 0.13 -6.90
N GLY A 264 10.36 0.87 -6.22
CA GLY A 264 8.92 0.82 -6.44
C GLY A 264 8.53 1.18 -7.88
N SER A 265 9.24 2.14 -8.49
CA SER A 265 9.05 2.52 -9.89
C SER A 265 9.48 1.42 -10.86
N ILE A 266 10.62 0.76 -10.62
CA ILE A 266 11.06 -0.40 -11.42
C ILE A 266 10.01 -1.51 -11.35
N ILE A 267 9.51 -1.84 -10.15
CA ILE A 267 8.45 -2.84 -9.97
C ILE A 267 7.18 -2.44 -10.72
N GLY A 268 6.80 -1.17 -10.69
CA GLY A 268 5.69 -0.62 -11.48
C GLY A 268 5.88 -0.86 -12.98
N TYR A 269 7.04 -0.51 -13.54
CA TYR A 269 7.34 -0.80 -14.94
C TYR A 269 7.33 -2.30 -15.27
N MET A 270 7.79 -3.17 -14.36
CA MET A 270 7.65 -4.62 -14.54
C MET A 270 6.18 -5.08 -14.53
N ASN A 271 5.31 -4.44 -13.74
CA ASN A 271 3.88 -4.70 -13.74
C ASN A 271 3.21 -4.32 -15.06
N VAL A 272 3.73 -3.33 -15.80
CA VAL A 272 3.23 -2.99 -17.14
C VAL A 272 3.27 -4.21 -18.07
N ILE A 273 4.36 -4.99 -18.02
CA ILE A 273 4.53 -6.20 -18.85
C ILE A 273 3.42 -7.21 -18.54
N LEU A 274 3.15 -7.47 -17.26
CA LEU A 274 2.12 -8.41 -16.80
C LEU A 274 0.73 -7.95 -17.22
N VAL A 275 0.43 -6.65 -17.06
CA VAL A 275 -0.86 -6.03 -17.40
C VAL A 275 -1.08 -6.03 -18.91
N GLN A 276 -0.09 -5.63 -19.71
CA GLN A 276 -0.18 -5.64 -21.17
C GLN A 276 -0.44 -7.05 -21.71
N ARG A 277 0.26 -8.05 -21.17
CA ARG A 277 0.05 -9.45 -21.55
C ARG A 277 -1.33 -9.96 -21.14
N LEU A 278 -1.78 -9.67 -19.92
CA LEU A 278 -3.13 -10.03 -19.48
C LEU A 278 -4.20 -9.41 -20.39
N ILE A 279 -4.10 -8.10 -20.68
CA ILE A 279 -5.02 -7.38 -21.57
C ILE A 279 -5.02 -7.99 -22.97
N ARG A 280 -3.85 -8.32 -23.52
CA ARG A 280 -3.76 -8.97 -24.83
C ARG A 280 -4.56 -10.27 -24.85
N HIS A 281 -4.32 -11.17 -23.89
CA HIS A 281 -5.01 -12.47 -23.86
C HIS A 281 -6.50 -12.34 -23.57
N LEU A 282 -6.88 -11.35 -22.76
CA LEU A 282 -8.28 -11.01 -22.45
C LEU A 282 -9.03 -10.49 -23.69
N LEU A 283 -8.43 -9.58 -24.46
CA LEU A 283 -9.07 -8.91 -25.60
C LEU A 283 -8.98 -9.71 -26.90
N ASP A 284 -7.89 -10.45 -27.13
CA ASP A 284 -7.79 -11.33 -28.30
C ASP A 284 -8.66 -12.60 -28.10
N GLY A 285 -9.01 -12.93 -26.84
CA GLY A 285 -9.87 -14.08 -26.49
C GLY A 285 -9.30 -15.43 -26.95
N SER A 286 -8.01 -15.45 -27.27
CA SER A 286 -7.38 -16.53 -28.03
C SER A 286 -6.88 -17.67 -27.14
N ASP A 287 -6.60 -17.39 -25.86
CA ASP A 287 -5.91 -18.35 -25.01
C ASP A 287 -6.19 -18.18 -23.51
N ARG A 288 -6.96 -19.11 -22.96
CA ARG A 288 -7.33 -19.12 -21.54
C ARG A 288 -6.16 -19.48 -20.62
N ASP A 289 -5.25 -20.33 -21.06
CA ASP A 289 -4.16 -20.79 -20.19
C ASP A 289 -3.16 -19.65 -19.95
N PHE A 290 -2.83 -18.89 -21.00
CA PHE A 290 -2.04 -17.66 -20.85
C PHE A 290 -2.77 -16.61 -20.03
N MET A 291 -4.07 -16.38 -20.28
CA MET A 291 -4.86 -15.44 -19.47
C MET A 291 -4.85 -15.82 -17.98
N LYS A 292 -5.08 -17.09 -17.64
CA LYS A 292 -5.06 -17.59 -16.26
C LYS A 292 -3.67 -17.43 -15.64
N MET A 293 -2.61 -17.76 -16.38
CA MET A 293 -1.22 -17.63 -15.91
C MET A 293 -0.85 -16.17 -15.61
N TYR A 294 -1.17 -15.23 -16.51
CA TYR A 294 -0.94 -13.80 -16.27
C TYR A 294 -1.84 -13.22 -15.18
N ALA A 295 -3.09 -13.71 -15.06
CA ALA A 295 -3.97 -13.35 -13.96
C ALA A 295 -3.37 -13.79 -12.61
N LEU A 296 -2.88 -15.03 -12.50
CA LEU A 296 -2.24 -15.55 -11.27
C LEU A 296 -0.92 -14.84 -10.94
N ALA A 297 -0.26 -14.23 -11.91
CA ALA A 297 0.91 -13.37 -11.70
C ALA A 297 0.52 -12.00 -11.12
N ILE A 298 -0.61 -11.39 -11.52
CA ILE A 298 -0.96 -10.02 -11.09
C ILE A 298 -1.96 -9.96 -9.93
N LEU A 299 -2.87 -10.93 -9.82
CA LEU A 299 -3.92 -11.00 -8.80
C LEU A 299 -3.40 -10.80 -7.37
N PRO A 300 -2.25 -11.38 -6.98
CA PRO A 300 -1.73 -11.15 -5.64
C PRO A 300 -1.46 -9.70 -5.29
N GLN A 301 -1.03 -8.89 -6.27
CA GLN A 301 -0.84 -7.45 -6.06
C GLN A 301 -2.19 -6.75 -6.03
N ILE A 302 -3.14 -7.13 -6.89
CA ILE A 302 -4.51 -6.58 -6.91
C ILE A 302 -5.20 -6.79 -5.56
N ARG A 303 -5.00 -7.92 -4.89
CA ARG A 303 -5.55 -8.19 -3.56
C ARG A 303 -5.19 -7.11 -2.55
N LEU A 304 -3.95 -6.62 -2.59
CA LEU A 304 -3.46 -5.58 -1.67
C LEU A 304 -3.94 -4.18 -2.05
N CYS A 305 -4.48 -4.02 -3.25
CA CYS A 305 -4.94 -2.76 -3.80
C CYS A 305 -6.44 -2.60 -3.62
N ASN A 306 -7.18 -3.66 -3.90
CA ASN A 306 -8.63 -3.71 -3.85
C ASN A 306 -9.05 -5.18 -3.73
N PRO A 307 -9.30 -5.68 -2.50
CA PRO A 307 -9.74 -7.06 -2.30
C PRO A 307 -11.03 -7.42 -3.06
N GLY A 308 -11.95 -6.47 -3.25
CA GLY A 308 -13.17 -6.69 -4.04
C GLY A 308 -12.87 -6.93 -5.52
N ALA A 309 -11.95 -6.17 -6.12
CA ALA A 309 -11.48 -6.40 -7.48
C ALA A 309 -10.78 -7.76 -7.61
N PHE A 310 -9.98 -8.13 -6.61
CA PHE A 310 -9.35 -9.45 -6.53
C PHE A 310 -10.39 -10.57 -6.49
N GLU A 311 -11.46 -10.46 -5.68
CA GLU A 311 -12.51 -11.48 -5.59
C GLU A 311 -13.25 -11.67 -6.92
N HIS A 312 -13.60 -10.56 -7.57
CA HIS A 312 -14.24 -10.59 -8.90
C HIS A 312 -13.31 -11.22 -9.93
N MET A 313 -12.08 -10.74 -10.06
CA MET A 313 -11.13 -11.20 -11.08
C MET A 313 -10.65 -12.65 -10.85
N THR A 314 -10.52 -13.09 -9.60
CA THR A 314 -10.24 -14.49 -9.30
C THR A 314 -11.37 -15.38 -9.84
N THR A 315 -12.62 -14.97 -9.62
CA THR A 315 -13.78 -15.68 -10.16
C THR A 315 -13.79 -15.66 -11.69
N ALA A 316 -13.53 -14.49 -12.29
CA ALA A 316 -13.58 -14.27 -13.73
C ALA A 316 -12.46 -14.99 -14.50
N PHE A 317 -11.23 -14.98 -13.98
CA PHE A 317 -10.05 -15.43 -14.73
C PHE A 317 -9.52 -16.80 -14.30
N VAL A 318 -9.61 -17.13 -13.00
CA VAL A 318 -9.05 -18.37 -12.43
C VAL A 318 -10.13 -19.45 -12.31
N GLY A 319 -11.36 -19.04 -11.98
CA GLY A 319 -12.51 -19.92 -11.83
C GLY A 319 -12.85 -20.75 -13.08
N LYS A 320 -13.76 -21.72 -12.92
CA LYS A 320 -14.14 -22.71 -13.96
C LYS A 320 -14.97 -22.14 -15.12
N ILE A 321 -15.03 -20.83 -15.31
CA ILE A 321 -15.88 -20.18 -16.32
C ILE A 321 -15.34 -20.45 -17.74
N GLU A 322 -16.17 -20.97 -18.65
CA GLU A 322 -15.73 -21.36 -20.01
C GLU A 322 -15.28 -20.17 -20.88
N LYS A 323 -15.82 -18.98 -20.64
CA LYS A 323 -15.51 -17.75 -21.38
C LYS A 323 -15.65 -16.52 -20.49
N VAL A 324 -14.80 -15.52 -20.67
CA VAL A 324 -14.99 -14.21 -20.06
C VAL A 324 -16.19 -13.50 -20.69
N ASP A 325 -17.16 -13.11 -19.87
CA ASP A 325 -18.43 -12.55 -20.33
C ASP A 325 -18.29 -11.11 -20.83
N ASN A 326 -17.54 -10.27 -20.10
CA ASN A 326 -17.34 -8.86 -20.46
C ASN A 326 -15.87 -8.43 -20.29
N PRO A 327 -15.01 -8.73 -21.28
CA PRO A 327 -13.58 -8.41 -21.18
C PRO A 327 -13.30 -6.91 -21.08
N ILE A 328 -14.21 -6.04 -21.52
CA ILE A 328 -14.04 -4.58 -21.40
C ILE A 328 -14.26 -4.13 -19.95
N ASP A 329 -15.30 -4.63 -19.28
CA ASP A 329 -15.52 -4.31 -17.86
C ASP A 329 -14.37 -4.82 -16.99
N ASP A 330 -13.84 -5.99 -17.32
CA ASP A 330 -12.69 -6.57 -16.63
C ASP A 330 -11.40 -5.76 -16.85
N VAL A 331 -11.19 -5.21 -18.06
CA VAL A 331 -10.11 -4.24 -18.32
C VAL A 331 -10.32 -2.96 -17.51
N ASN A 332 -11.53 -2.42 -17.46
CA ASN A 332 -11.83 -1.21 -16.68
C ASN A 332 -11.60 -1.43 -15.18
N LEU A 333 -11.97 -2.60 -14.67
CA LEU A 333 -11.69 -2.99 -13.29
C LEU A 333 -10.18 -3.11 -13.04
N LEU A 334 -9.41 -3.65 -13.99
CA LEU A 334 -7.95 -3.74 -13.92
C LEU A 334 -7.30 -2.34 -13.91
N GLN A 335 -7.81 -1.43 -14.75
CA GLN A 335 -7.37 -0.03 -14.79
C GLN A 335 -7.63 0.70 -13.48
N SER A 336 -8.73 0.40 -12.80
CA SER A 336 -9.07 1.03 -11.51
C SER A 336 -8.02 0.79 -10.40
N VAL A 337 -7.17 -0.24 -10.55
CA VAL A 337 -6.11 -0.58 -9.57
C VAL A 337 -4.70 -0.16 -10.00
N TYR A 338 -4.54 0.46 -11.18
CA TYR A 338 -3.23 0.86 -11.74
C TYR A 338 -2.40 1.71 -10.78
N SER A 339 -3.01 2.71 -10.16
CA SER A 339 -2.30 3.59 -9.21
C SER A 339 -1.63 2.81 -8.07
N CYS A 340 -2.26 1.73 -7.60
CA CYS A 340 -1.70 0.86 -6.56
C CYS A 340 -0.62 -0.10 -7.11
N LEU A 341 -0.77 -0.55 -8.35
CA LEU A 341 0.25 -1.35 -9.04
C LEU A 341 1.49 -0.53 -9.42
N GLY A 342 1.47 0.79 -9.19
CA GLY A 342 2.57 1.71 -9.51
C GLY A 342 2.67 2.03 -11.00
N ILE A 343 1.54 1.95 -11.72
CA ILE A 343 1.46 2.20 -13.15
C ILE A 343 0.38 3.22 -13.48
N THR A 344 0.44 3.78 -14.69
CA THR A 344 -0.58 4.68 -15.25
C THR A 344 -1.08 4.14 -16.59
N CYS A 345 -2.20 4.68 -17.05
CA CYS A 345 -2.70 4.45 -18.39
C CYS A 345 -1.66 4.76 -19.48
N GLU A 346 -0.91 5.86 -19.32
CA GLU A 346 0.14 6.25 -20.26
C GLU A 346 1.27 5.20 -20.33
N MET A 347 1.67 4.64 -19.19
CA MET A 347 2.70 3.60 -19.13
C MET A 347 2.24 2.31 -19.82
N VAL A 348 0.97 1.93 -19.67
CA VAL A 348 0.42 0.73 -20.30
C VAL A 348 0.23 0.92 -21.80
N GLY A 349 -0.12 2.12 -22.25
CA GLY A 349 -0.34 2.43 -23.65
C GLY A 349 -1.66 1.90 -24.20
N GLU A 350 -1.81 1.94 -25.52
CA GLU A 350 -3.05 1.63 -26.20
C GLU A 350 -2.93 0.33 -27.01
N PHE A 351 -3.71 -0.69 -26.64
CA PHE A 351 -3.68 -1.97 -27.33
C PHE A 351 -4.25 -1.86 -28.76
N ARG A 352 -3.37 -1.94 -29.77
CA ARG A 352 -3.69 -1.99 -31.22
C ARG A 352 -4.72 -0.96 -31.69
N GLY A 353 -4.72 0.24 -31.10
CA GLY A 353 -5.67 1.30 -31.46
C GLY A 353 -7.12 1.02 -31.05
N ARG A 354 -7.35 0.06 -30.14
CA ARG A 354 -8.69 -0.41 -29.73
C ARG A 354 -9.12 0.13 -28.36
N HIS A 355 -8.48 1.17 -27.82
CA HIS A 355 -8.80 1.57 -26.45
C HIS A 355 -8.77 3.08 -26.22
N ASP A 356 -9.89 3.72 -26.54
CA ASP A 356 -10.14 5.15 -26.31
C ASP A 356 -10.47 5.51 -24.84
N GLY A 357 -10.26 4.60 -23.87
CA GLY A 357 -10.96 4.65 -22.58
C GLY A 357 -10.13 4.54 -21.30
N CYS A 358 -8.80 4.39 -21.35
CA CYS A 358 -8.04 4.28 -20.11
C CYS A 358 -8.01 5.64 -19.41
N VAL A 359 -8.63 5.70 -18.23
CA VAL A 359 -8.67 6.90 -17.40
C VAL A 359 -8.03 6.54 -16.06
N ASP A 360 -6.93 7.20 -15.75
CA ASP A 360 -6.31 7.09 -14.44
C ASP A 360 -7.33 7.53 -13.37
N ASP A 361 -7.24 6.91 -12.20
CA ASP A 361 -8.21 7.14 -11.14
C ASP A 361 -8.22 8.60 -10.65
N THR A 362 -9.21 9.39 -11.09
CA THR A 362 -9.44 10.78 -10.64
C THR A 362 -10.45 10.86 -9.49
N SER A 363 -10.63 9.77 -8.74
CA SER A 363 -11.61 9.67 -7.64
C SER A 363 -11.46 10.74 -6.58
N PHE A 364 -10.22 11.14 -6.32
CA PHE A 364 -9.86 12.21 -5.42
C PHE A 364 -9.07 13.26 -6.21
N PRO A 365 -9.17 14.55 -5.84
CA PRO A 365 -8.24 15.56 -6.35
C PRO A 365 -6.78 15.14 -6.09
N ASP A 366 -5.87 15.48 -6.99
CA ASP A 366 -4.46 15.06 -6.95
C ASP A 366 -3.79 15.28 -5.58
N GLY A 367 -4.13 16.37 -4.88
CA GLY A 367 -3.57 16.66 -3.55
C GLY A 367 -4.18 15.88 -2.37
N ALA A 368 -5.25 15.12 -2.60
CA ALA A 368 -5.97 14.30 -1.62
C ALA A 368 -5.82 12.78 -1.88
N MET A 369 -5.58 12.36 -3.13
CA MET A 369 -5.36 10.94 -3.47
C MET A 369 -4.23 10.26 -2.66
N PRO A 370 -3.09 10.92 -2.37
CA PRO A 370 -2.06 10.33 -1.52
C PRO A 370 -2.58 10.01 -0.11
N TYR A 371 -3.50 10.81 0.43
CA TYR A 371 -4.10 10.58 1.74
C TYR A 371 -5.13 9.46 1.70
N ALA A 372 -5.91 9.34 0.61
CA ALA A 372 -6.83 8.23 0.43
C ALA A 372 -6.10 6.89 0.37
N SER A 373 -4.93 6.86 -0.27
CA SER A 373 -4.16 5.63 -0.52
C SER A 373 -3.47 5.05 0.72
N ILE A 374 -3.53 5.74 1.87
CA ILE A 374 -2.85 5.27 3.10
C ILE A 374 -3.50 4.01 3.66
N ASP A 375 -4.77 3.79 3.32
CA ASP A 375 -5.53 2.59 3.69
C ASP A 375 -4.96 1.32 3.03
N ARG A 376 -4.29 1.44 1.88
CA ARG A 376 -3.54 0.34 1.25
C ARG A 376 -2.31 -0.05 2.08
N ASP A 377 -1.60 0.91 2.66
CA ASP A 377 -0.48 0.61 3.58
C ASP A 377 -1.01 -0.07 4.85
N MET A 378 -2.18 0.34 5.37
CA MET A 378 -2.83 -0.29 6.52
C MET A 378 -3.22 -1.75 6.23
N LEU A 379 -3.81 -2.00 5.06
CA LEU A 379 -4.17 -3.35 4.61
C LEU A 379 -2.91 -4.24 4.50
N GLN A 380 -1.88 -3.72 3.83
CA GLN A 380 -0.62 -4.44 3.64
C GLN A 380 0.08 -4.73 4.97
N ILE A 381 0.10 -3.80 5.93
CA ILE A 381 0.61 -4.07 7.28
C ILE A 381 -0.19 -5.18 7.95
N GLY A 382 -1.53 -5.15 7.85
CA GLY A 382 -2.40 -6.21 8.36
C GLY A 382 -2.02 -7.59 7.79
N VAL A 383 -1.83 -7.69 6.48
CA VAL A 383 -1.39 -8.91 5.80
C VAL A 383 0.00 -9.35 6.27
N LEU A 384 0.96 -8.42 6.41
CA LEU A 384 2.31 -8.76 6.87
C LEU A 384 2.31 -9.25 8.33
N MET A 385 1.45 -8.70 9.19
CA MET A 385 1.24 -9.20 10.55
C MET A 385 0.62 -10.61 10.54
N GLU A 386 -0.44 -10.79 9.74
CA GLU A 386 -1.10 -12.09 9.51
C GLU A 386 -0.16 -13.12 8.92
N MET A 387 0.92 -12.72 8.25
CA MET A 387 1.93 -13.59 7.61
C MET A 387 3.31 -13.58 8.31
N GLU A 388 3.41 -13.02 9.53
CA GLU A 388 4.62 -13.08 10.38
C GLU A 388 5.82 -12.31 9.80
N ALA A 389 5.61 -11.45 8.81
CA ALA A 389 6.62 -10.60 8.21
C ALA A 389 6.75 -9.28 8.97
N TYR A 390 7.02 -9.34 10.28
CA TYR A 390 7.04 -8.18 11.18
C TYR A 390 8.02 -7.08 10.77
N ASP A 391 9.21 -7.46 10.29
CA ASP A 391 10.21 -6.48 9.81
C ASP A 391 9.71 -5.70 8.59
N ALA A 392 9.04 -6.39 7.67
CA ALA A 392 8.43 -5.77 6.50
C ALA A 392 7.23 -4.89 6.90
N ALA A 393 6.41 -5.32 7.88
CA ALA A 393 5.32 -4.53 8.42
C ALA A 393 5.85 -3.23 9.05
N LEU A 394 6.93 -3.33 9.83
CA LEU A 394 7.57 -2.19 10.47
C LEU A 394 8.19 -1.25 9.43
N ASP A 395 8.87 -1.79 8.41
CA ASP A 395 9.43 -0.99 7.33
C ASP A 395 8.34 -0.24 6.55
N LEU A 396 7.23 -0.91 6.20
CA LEU A 396 6.09 -0.28 5.55
C LEU A 396 5.45 0.82 6.43
N TYR A 397 5.25 0.58 7.72
CA TYR A 397 4.76 1.59 8.66
C TYR A 397 5.65 2.84 8.72
N ASN A 398 6.98 2.66 8.69
CA ASN A 398 7.94 3.75 8.79
C ASN A 398 8.12 4.55 7.49
N TYR A 399 8.00 3.92 6.32
CA TYR A 399 8.41 4.52 5.04
C TYR A 399 7.31 4.58 3.99
N GLY A 400 6.16 3.94 4.23
CA GLY A 400 5.04 3.89 3.30
C GLY A 400 5.37 3.16 1.99
N ARG A 401 4.33 3.01 1.17
CA ARG A 401 4.46 2.49 -0.21
C ARG A 401 3.42 3.05 -1.17
N ASN A 402 2.19 3.28 -0.70
CA ASN A 402 1.08 3.62 -1.60
C ASN A 402 0.74 5.12 -1.65
N SER A 403 1.06 5.86 -0.59
CA SER A 403 0.69 7.29 -0.45
C SER A 403 1.72 8.25 -1.03
N LEU A 404 1.96 8.16 -2.35
CA LEU A 404 2.98 8.97 -3.02
C LEU A 404 2.55 10.44 -3.16
N ASN A 405 3.33 11.37 -2.61
CA ASN A 405 3.21 12.80 -2.84
C ASN A 405 4.54 13.29 -3.45
N ASP A 406 4.52 13.61 -4.74
CA ASP A 406 5.71 13.79 -5.58
C ASP A 406 6.62 12.54 -5.60
N TRP A 407 7.77 12.58 -4.92
CA TRP A 407 8.71 11.46 -4.80
C TRP A 407 8.77 10.89 -3.38
N ARG A 408 7.98 11.43 -2.44
CA ARG A 408 7.96 11.03 -1.03
C ARG A 408 6.62 10.38 -0.68
N TYR A 409 6.69 9.25 0.02
CA TYR A 409 5.51 8.66 0.63
C TYR A 409 5.11 9.41 1.91
N ILE A 410 3.82 9.71 2.04
CA ILE A 410 3.20 10.02 3.33
C ILE A 410 3.14 8.70 4.12
N THR A 411 3.51 8.72 5.40
CA THR A 411 3.64 7.47 6.18
C THR A 411 2.72 7.46 7.40
N LEU A 412 2.35 6.25 7.83
CA LEU A 412 1.57 6.08 9.07
C LEU A 412 2.37 6.53 10.29
N LYS A 413 3.70 6.35 10.28
CA LYS A 413 4.59 6.91 11.31
C LYS A 413 4.51 8.43 11.39
N GLU A 414 4.47 9.13 10.26
CA GLU A 414 4.33 10.59 10.26
C GLU A 414 3.08 11.00 11.00
N PHE A 415 1.93 10.38 10.74
CA PHE A 415 0.70 10.66 11.49
C PHE A 415 0.81 10.33 12.99
N ALA A 416 1.62 9.34 13.36
CA ALA A 416 1.81 8.94 14.75
C ALA A 416 2.83 9.79 15.52
N THR A 417 3.60 10.63 14.82
CA THR A 417 4.70 11.41 15.40
C THR A 417 4.60 12.91 15.12
N ASN A 418 3.72 13.35 14.20
CA ASN A 418 3.61 14.74 13.79
C ASN A 418 3.23 15.64 14.99
N GLU A 419 4.06 16.65 15.23
CA GLU A 419 3.96 17.59 16.34
C GLU A 419 3.05 18.78 16.04
N SER A 420 2.10 18.71 15.10
CA SER A 420 1.12 19.78 14.88
C SER A 420 0.13 19.85 16.05
N VAL A 421 0.68 20.21 17.21
CA VAL A 421 0.03 20.50 18.48
C VAL A 421 -0.49 21.92 18.37
N ASP A 422 -1.64 22.09 17.74
CA ASP A 422 -2.54 23.12 18.25
C ASP A 422 -3.19 22.55 19.52
N THR A 423 -2.98 23.24 20.65
CA THR A 423 -3.55 22.91 21.96
C THR A 423 -5.08 22.86 21.97
N ASN A 424 -5.74 23.33 20.91
CA ASN A 424 -7.18 23.30 20.71
C ASN A 424 -7.70 22.03 20.01
N VAL A 425 -6.83 21.08 19.67
CA VAL A 425 -7.17 19.85 18.95
C VAL A 425 -7.25 18.66 19.94
N PRO A 426 -8.14 17.67 19.73
CA PRO A 426 -8.17 16.39 20.48
C PRO A 426 -6.80 15.72 20.70
N LEU A 427 -5.82 15.94 19.81
CA LEU A 427 -4.44 15.49 19.99
C LEU A 427 -3.75 16.14 21.21
N GLY A 428 -4.00 17.42 21.48
CA GLY A 428 -3.52 18.08 22.69
C GLY A 428 -4.15 17.49 23.97
N GLN A 429 -5.39 17.00 23.89
CA GLN A 429 -6.04 16.31 25.01
C GLN A 429 -5.46 14.91 25.24
N PHE A 430 -5.15 14.17 24.17
CA PHE A 430 -4.40 12.91 24.25
C PHE A 430 -3.00 13.10 24.87
N ILE A 431 -2.26 14.13 24.43
CA ILE A 431 -0.93 14.45 24.97
C ILE A 431 -1.03 14.84 26.45
N ASN A 432 -1.98 15.71 26.82
CA ASN A 432 -2.16 16.16 28.20
C ASN A 432 -2.60 15.03 29.14
N TYR A 433 -3.49 14.14 28.68
CA TYR A 433 -3.99 13.01 29.49
C TYR A 433 -2.87 12.08 29.94
N ASN A 434 -1.91 11.85 29.04
CA ASN A 434 -0.79 10.96 29.29
C ASN A 434 0.37 11.64 30.04
N ASN A 435 0.18 12.88 30.52
CA ASN A 435 1.01 13.59 31.52
C ASN A 435 2.53 13.62 31.27
N ASP A 436 3.01 13.44 30.04
CA ASP A 436 4.43 13.45 29.73
C ASP A 436 4.75 14.28 28.49
N ASN A 437 5.94 14.90 28.53
CA ASN A 437 6.62 15.45 27.36
C ASN A 437 7.00 14.36 26.32
N GLU A 438 6.47 13.14 26.45
CA GLU A 438 6.80 11.96 25.66
C GLU A 438 5.71 11.72 24.62
N LYS A 439 5.92 12.37 23.48
CA LYS A 439 5.11 12.30 22.27
C LYS A 439 5.20 10.98 21.45
N PRO A 440 5.91 9.89 21.81
CA PRO A 440 5.87 8.68 20.98
C PRO A 440 4.82 7.65 21.42
N GLN A 441 3.88 7.89 22.34
CA GLN A 441 3.05 6.80 22.87
C GLN A 441 2.24 5.99 21.83
N MET A 442 1.61 6.63 20.83
CA MET A 442 0.90 5.89 19.79
C MET A 442 1.86 5.16 18.84
N ASN A 443 2.94 5.82 18.42
CA ASN A 443 3.98 5.21 17.61
C ASN A 443 4.65 4.04 18.33
N GLU A 444 4.96 4.20 19.61
CA GLU A 444 5.53 3.20 20.48
C GLU A 444 4.58 2.03 20.66
N TYR A 445 3.29 2.27 20.93
CA TYR A 445 2.29 1.22 21.03
C TYR A 445 2.22 0.38 19.74
N ILE A 446 2.09 1.03 18.58
CA ILE A 446 2.04 0.35 17.28
C ILE A 446 3.33 -0.41 17.00
N THR A 447 4.50 0.22 17.21
CA THR A 447 5.79 -0.42 16.91
C THR A 447 6.11 -1.55 17.89
N ASN A 448 5.75 -1.44 19.17
CA ASN A 448 5.87 -2.52 20.14
C ASN A 448 4.94 -3.68 19.79
N ALA A 449 3.71 -3.41 19.33
CA ALA A 449 2.81 -4.44 18.83
C ALA A 449 3.38 -5.15 17.59
N ILE A 450 3.93 -4.38 16.63
CA ILE A 450 4.56 -4.95 15.42
C ILE A 450 5.79 -5.79 15.79
N LYS A 451 6.58 -5.41 16.79
CA LYS A 451 7.81 -6.14 17.18
C LYS A 451 7.58 -7.24 18.21
N GLY A 452 6.47 -7.21 18.95
CA GLY A 452 6.26 -8.10 20.10
C GLY A 452 7.09 -7.67 21.31
N GLU A 453 7.25 -6.36 21.52
CA GLU A 453 8.00 -5.79 22.64
C GLU A 453 7.06 -5.33 23.78
N ASN A 454 7.60 -5.16 24.99
CA ASN A 454 6.86 -4.71 26.18
C ASN A 454 5.63 -5.59 26.47
N THR A 455 4.44 -5.00 26.63
CA THR A 455 3.17 -5.70 26.90
C THR A 455 2.85 -6.78 25.85
N PHE A 456 3.46 -6.70 24.65
CA PHE A 456 3.25 -7.65 23.56
C PHE A 456 4.23 -8.84 23.55
N GLN A 457 5.11 -8.99 24.54
CA GLN A 457 6.07 -10.11 24.58
C GLN A 457 5.42 -11.48 24.81
N SER A 458 4.31 -11.52 25.56
CA SER A 458 3.65 -12.76 25.98
C SER A 458 2.27 -13.00 25.36
N VAL A 459 1.90 -12.21 24.35
CA VAL A 459 0.57 -12.26 23.73
C VAL A 459 0.61 -13.03 22.42
N THR A 460 -0.55 -13.50 21.94
CA THR A 460 -0.64 -14.23 20.67
C THR A 460 -0.34 -13.33 19.47
N ARG A 461 0.02 -13.94 18.34
CA ARG A 461 0.17 -13.22 17.06
C ARG A 461 -1.13 -12.51 16.67
N THR A 462 -2.26 -13.20 16.76
CA THR A 462 -3.57 -12.65 16.40
C THR A 462 -3.92 -11.43 17.26
N GLN A 463 -3.60 -11.48 18.55
CA GLN A 463 -3.74 -10.35 19.47
C GLN A 463 -2.91 -9.13 19.04
N ARG A 464 -1.65 -9.34 18.63
CA ARG A 464 -0.79 -8.25 18.11
C ARG A 464 -1.32 -7.68 16.81
N GLU A 465 -1.81 -8.53 15.92
CA GLU A 465 -2.44 -8.11 14.67
C GLU A 465 -3.65 -7.20 14.92
N TRP A 466 -4.55 -7.61 15.83
CA TRP A 466 -5.71 -6.79 16.22
C TRP A 466 -5.32 -5.45 16.86
N ALA A 467 -4.28 -5.44 17.69
CA ALA A 467 -3.72 -4.21 18.26
C ALA A 467 -3.30 -3.24 17.15
N VAL A 468 -2.52 -3.72 16.18
CA VAL A 468 -2.04 -2.91 15.05
C VAL A 468 -3.21 -2.44 14.18
N LYS A 469 -4.06 -3.36 13.72
CA LYS A 469 -5.19 -3.02 12.81
C LYS A 469 -6.10 -1.95 13.41
N ARG A 470 -6.53 -2.11 14.66
CA ARG A 470 -7.46 -1.15 15.29
C ARG A 470 -6.78 0.14 15.74
N SER A 471 -5.50 0.13 16.10
CA SER A 471 -4.77 1.38 16.33
C SER A 471 -4.61 2.21 15.06
N LEU A 472 -4.33 1.57 13.91
CA LEU A 472 -4.26 2.28 12.65
C LEU A 472 -5.64 2.81 12.23
N GLN A 473 -6.68 1.96 12.25
CA GLN A 473 -8.02 2.29 11.78
C GLN A 473 -8.78 3.27 12.66
N GLY A 474 -8.69 3.13 13.98
CA GLY A 474 -9.39 3.98 14.94
C GLY A 474 -8.53 5.16 15.35
N THR A 475 -7.47 4.89 16.12
CA THR A 475 -6.67 5.91 16.81
C THR A 475 -5.94 6.83 15.85
N LEU A 476 -5.09 6.26 15.00
CA LEU A 476 -4.24 7.02 14.09
C LEU A 476 -5.08 7.78 13.05
N SER A 477 -6.05 7.10 12.44
CA SER A 477 -6.94 7.70 11.44
C SER A 477 -7.75 8.86 12.05
N TYR A 478 -8.33 8.71 13.24
CA TYR A 478 -9.06 9.78 13.90
C TYR A 478 -8.20 11.03 14.10
N TYR A 479 -7.00 10.88 14.66
CA TYR A 479 -6.13 12.04 14.90
C TYR A 479 -5.69 12.70 13.58
N ALA A 480 -5.33 11.92 12.57
CA ALA A 480 -4.95 12.44 11.26
C ALA A 480 -6.12 13.21 10.59
N ILE A 481 -7.34 12.68 10.64
CA ILE A 481 -8.54 13.34 10.08
C ILE A 481 -8.81 14.65 10.83
N VAL A 482 -8.82 14.61 12.16
CA VAL A 482 -9.13 15.77 13.00
C VAL A 482 -8.08 16.89 12.83
N GLU A 483 -6.81 16.54 12.61
CA GLU A 483 -5.75 17.49 12.24
C GLU A 483 -6.11 18.22 10.95
N LYS A 484 -6.42 17.49 9.87
CA LYS A 484 -6.76 18.08 8.56
C LYS A 484 -8.04 18.91 8.60
N VAL A 485 -9.08 18.45 9.32
CA VAL A 485 -10.31 19.25 9.50
C VAL A 485 -10.00 20.56 10.25
N SER A 486 -9.14 20.52 11.28
CA SER A 486 -8.76 21.73 12.03
C SER A 486 -7.92 22.69 11.17
N ASN A 487 -6.99 22.16 10.35
CA ASN A 487 -6.24 22.96 9.39
C ASN A 487 -7.15 23.66 8.37
N ALA A 488 -8.23 23.01 7.93
CA ALA A 488 -9.21 23.62 7.03
C ALA A 488 -9.87 24.86 7.66
N VAL A 489 -10.28 24.78 8.93
CA VAL A 489 -10.83 25.92 9.69
C VAL A 489 -9.81 27.06 9.78
N ASP A 490 -8.58 26.74 10.16
CA ASP A 490 -7.48 27.70 10.30
C ASP A 490 -7.17 28.44 9.00
N LEU A 491 -7.12 27.69 7.89
CA LEU A 491 -6.85 28.26 6.56
C LEU A 491 -8.03 29.10 6.07
N CYS A 492 -9.27 28.71 6.40
CA CYS A 492 -10.44 29.55 6.16
C CYS A 492 -10.28 30.89 6.88
N GLY A 493 -9.99 30.87 8.19
CA GLY A 493 -9.79 32.09 8.99
C GLY A 493 -8.64 32.99 8.50
N LYS A 494 -7.68 32.42 7.77
CA LYS A 494 -6.56 33.12 7.11
C LYS A 494 -6.89 33.57 5.67
N ALA A 495 -8.17 33.50 5.26
CA ALA A 495 -8.66 33.81 3.91
C ALA A 495 -7.97 32.99 2.79
N LYS A 496 -7.62 31.73 3.07
CA LYS A 496 -6.98 30.80 2.11
C LYS A 496 -7.93 29.67 1.69
N LYS A 497 -9.07 30.03 1.10
CA LYS A 497 -10.15 29.07 0.80
C LYS A 497 -9.76 27.86 -0.03
N ASP A 498 -8.90 28.01 -1.05
CA ASP A 498 -8.48 26.88 -1.89
C ASP A 498 -7.66 25.86 -1.07
N GLN A 499 -6.82 26.36 -0.15
CA GLN A 499 -6.04 25.50 0.74
C GLN A 499 -6.94 24.89 1.83
N ALA A 500 -7.93 25.64 2.34
CA ALA A 500 -8.92 25.14 3.29
C ALA A 500 -9.75 23.99 2.70
N ALA A 501 -10.23 24.16 1.46
CA ALA A 501 -10.96 23.12 0.73
C ALA A 501 -10.08 21.89 0.48
N LEU A 502 -8.80 22.09 0.15
CA LEU A 502 -7.86 20.98 -0.02
C LEU A 502 -7.60 20.21 1.29
N GLU A 503 -7.42 20.89 2.43
CA GLU A 503 -7.28 20.23 3.73
C GLU A 503 -8.56 19.46 4.12
N TRP A 504 -9.75 20.01 3.83
CA TRP A 504 -11.00 19.26 3.99
C TRP A 504 -11.03 18.00 3.12
N GLN A 505 -10.67 18.11 1.84
CA GLN A 505 -10.60 16.96 0.93
C GLN A 505 -9.60 15.90 1.41
N ARG A 506 -8.46 16.31 1.97
CA ARG A 506 -7.48 15.40 2.61
C ARG A 506 -8.08 14.69 3.83
N ALA A 507 -8.85 15.41 4.66
CA ALA A 507 -9.56 14.81 5.78
C ALA A 507 -10.59 13.77 5.32
N SER A 508 -11.41 14.09 4.31
CA SER A 508 -12.38 13.16 3.73
C SER A 508 -11.69 11.94 3.11
N ALA A 509 -10.56 12.15 2.43
CA ALA A 509 -9.75 11.07 1.85
C ALA A 509 -9.23 10.10 2.92
N LEU A 510 -8.73 10.61 4.06
CA LEU A 510 -8.32 9.78 5.20
C LEU A 510 -9.50 9.03 5.84
N ALA A 511 -10.67 9.66 5.93
CA ALA A 511 -11.84 9.06 6.53
C ALA A 511 -12.42 7.92 5.68
N ILE A 512 -12.44 8.07 4.35
CA ILE A 512 -13.05 7.14 3.40
C ILE A 512 -12.05 6.07 2.94
N GLY A 513 -10.83 6.47 2.60
CA GLY A 513 -9.83 5.58 2.01
C GLY A 513 -10.08 5.28 0.53
N SER A 514 -9.01 4.87 -0.18
CA SER A 514 -9.07 4.50 -1.59
C SER A 514 -9.76 3.15 -1.83
N ILE A 515 -9.63 2.21 -0.89
CA ILE A 515 -10.26 0.89 -0.92
C ILE A 515 -11.74 1.01 -0.54
N GLY A 516 -12.03 1.76 0.53
CA GLY A 516 -13.40 1.99 1.01
C GLY A 516 -14.31 2.57 -0.08
N LYS A 517 -13.77 3.45 -0.93
CA LYS A 517 -14.52 3.99 -2.08
C LYS A 517 -15.00 2.90 -3.03
N ALA A 518 -14.18 1.91 -3.38
CA ALA A 518 -14.55 0.91 -4.39
C ALA A 518 -15.83 0.16 -4.02
N THR A 519 -16.08 -0.01 -2.72
CA THR A 519 -17.32 -0.62 -2.18
C THR A 519 -18.55 0.29 -2.25
N MET A 520 -18.39 1.60 -2.49
CA MET A 520 -19.51 2.54 -2.61
C MET A 520 -20.20 2.49 -3.97
N THR A 521 -19.47 2.13 -5.03
CA THR A 521 -19.90 2.28 -6.44
C THR A 521 -20.51 1.01 -7.04
N THR A 522 -20.35 -0.14 -6.40
CA THR A 522 -20.87 -1.40 -6.92
C THR A 522 -22.24 -1.68 -6.31
N GLU A 523 -23.29 -1.76 -7.14
CA GLU A 523 -24.62 -2.27 -6.75
C GLU A 523 -24.58 -3.76 -6.37
N THR A 524 -23.46 -4.44 -6.61
CA THR A 524 -23.27 -5.84 -6.24
C THR A 524 -23.03 -5.95 -4.74
N VAL A 525 -23.94 -6.68 -4.10
CA VAL A 525 -23.95 -7.15 -2.72
C VAL A 525 -22.74 -8.05 -2.45
N TYR A 526 -21.55 -7.47 -2.37
CA TYR A 526 -20.45 -8.14 -1.68
C TYR A 526 -20.58 -7.75 -0.20
N GLU A 527 -20.90 -8.73 0.64
CA GLU A 527 -21.19 -8.57 2.08
C GLU A 527 -19.94 -8.14 2.90
N GLU A 528 -18.77 -7.99 2.26
CA GLU A 528 -17.50 -7.68 2.94
C GLU A 528 -17.03 -6.24 2.70
N TYR A 529 -16.87 -5.51 3.80
CA TYR A 529 -16.26 -4.18 3.82
C TYR A 529 -14.73 -4.29 3.83
N PHE A 530 -14.09 -4.04 2.69
CA PHE A 530 -12.64 -4.26 2.53
C PHE A 530 -11.72 -3.07 2.89
N GLY A 531 -12.27 -1.87 3.09
CA GLY A 531 -11.45 -0.69 3.42
C GLY A 531 -10.83 -0.76 4.82
N GLN A 532 -9.87 0.12 5.12
CA GLN A 532 -9.12 0.07 6.39
C GLN A 532 -9.33 1.29 7.30
N THR A 533 -10.24 2.19 6.94
CA THR A 533 -10.41 3.51 7.57
C THR A 533 -11.62 3.55 8.51
N LEU A 534 -11.91 4.73 9.09
CA LEU A 534 -13.10 4.95 9.91
C LEU A 534 -14.41 4.70 9.14
N PHE A 535 -14.43 4.90 7.83
CA PHE A 535 -15.59 4.57 7.00
C PHE A 535 -15.91 3.07 7.04
N THR A 536 -14.90 2.22 6.93
CA THR A 536 -15.10 0.77 7.07
C THR A 536 -15.51 0.41 8.49
N LEU A 537 -14.86 1.00 9.51
CA LEU A 537 -15.24 0.75 10.90
C LEU A 537 -16.73 1.10 11.14
N ALA A 538 -17.22 2.21 10.58
CA ALA A 538 -18.63 2.57 10.67
C ALA A 538 -19.55 1.50 10.08
N ASN A 539 -19.20 0.97 8.90
CA ASN A 539 -19.98 -0.08 8.26
C ASN A 539 -19.92 -1.42 9.01
N GLU A 540 -18.74 -1.82 9.50
CA GLU A 540 -18.60 -3.02 10.34
C GLU A 540 -19.48 -2.93 11.60
N MET A 541 -19.57 -1.73 12.19
CA MET A 541 -20.28 -1.52 13.44
C MET A 541 -21.76 -1.22 13.27
N CYS A 542 -22.25 -0.93 12.06
CA CYS A 542 -23.65 -0.55 11.93
C CYS A 542 -24.60 -1.71 12.24
N ASP A 543 -24.24 -2.94 11.89
CA ASP A 543 -25.06 -4.13 12.09
C ASP A 543 -25.23 -4.47 13.58
N PRO A 544 -24.15 -4.60 14.38
CA PRO A 544 -24.28 -4.83 15.83
C PRO A 544 -25.11 -3.77 16.56
N PHE A 545 -25.15 -2.54 16.04
CA PHE A 545 -25.83 -1.40 16.64
C PHE A 545 -27.21 -1.07 16.02
N GLY A 546 -27.64 -1.81 15.00
CA GLY A 546 -28.89 -1.53 14.29
C GLY A 546 -28.94 -0.15 13.64
N THR A 547 -27.80 0.38 13.19
CA THR A 547 -27.66 1.72 12.57
C THR A 547 -27.38 1.64 11.07
N CYS A 548 -27.54 0.47 10.44
CA CYS A 548 -27.45 0.37 8.99
C CYS A 548 -28.71 0.92 8.31
N THR A 549 -28.50 1.58 7.17
CA THR A 549 -29.54 1.95 6.22
C THR A 549 -30.11 0.69 5.53
N ALA A 550 -31.20 0.85 4.77
CA ALA A 550 -31.75 -0.23 3.95
C ALA A 550 -30.77 -0.78 2.90
N SER A 551 -29.69 -0.04 2.58
CA SER A 551 -28.62 -0.47 1.67
C SER A 551 -27.48 -1.22 2.36
N GLY A 552 -27.58 -1.46 3.68
CA GLY A 552 -26.54 -2.09 4.49
C GLY A 552 -25.46 -1.12 4.99
N LYS A 553 -25.40 0.12 4.47
CA LYS A 553 -24.39 1.13 4.87
C LYS A 553 -24.73 1.78 6.20
N ALA A 554 -23.73 2.18 6.97
CA ALA A 554 -23.93 2.88 8.24
C ALA A 554 -24.61 4.25 8.08
N HIS A 555 -25.63 4.55 8.89
CA HIS A 555 -26.35 5.83 8.86
C HIS A 555 -25.44 7.04 9.13
N ILE A 556 -24.38 6.86 9.94
CA ILE A 556 -23.40 7.93 10.20
C ILE A 556 -22.69 8.43 8.94
N ILE A 557 -22.57 7.59 7.90
CA ILE A 557 -21.96 7.97 6.62
C ILE A 557 -22.83 9.01 5.90
N ASP A 558 -24.15 8.87 5.94
CA ASP A 558 -25.06 9.86 5.35
C ASP A 558 -24.91 11.22 6.05
N ALA A 559 -24.73 11.21 7.37
CA ALA A 559 -24.44 12.43 8.14
C ALA A 559 -23.11 13.07 7.73
N TRP A 560 -22.04 12.29 7.54
CA TRP A 560 -20.75 12.82 7.06
C TRP A 560 -20.86 13.45 5.67
N MET A 561 -21.66 12.89 4.78
CA MET A 561 -21.87 13.43 3.43
C MET A 561 -22.63 14.77 3.44
N ASP A 562 -23.66 14.89 4.30
CA ASP A 562 -24.37 16.16 4.51
C ASP A 562 -23.43 17.23 5.10
N GLN A 563 -22.73 16.87 6.18
CA GLN A 563 -21.75 17.74 6.82
C GLN A 563 -20.67 18.22 5.84
N GLY A 564 -20.15 17.33 4.99
CA GLY A 564 -19.15 17.70 4.00
C GLY A 564 -19.64 18.68 2.94
N SER A 565 -20.90 18.54 2.51
CA SER A 565 -21.54 19.50 1.61
C SER A 565 -21.65 20.89 2.25
N ARG A 566 -22.03 20.93 3.54
CA ARG A 566 -22.11 22.17 4.32
C ARG A 566 -20.73 22.79 4.54
N VAL A 567 -19.71 22.01 4.89
CA VAL A 567 -18.33 22.49 5.06
C VAL A 567 -17.82 23.17 3.79
N LEU A 568 -17.97 22.53 2.62
CA LEU A 568 -17.53 23.11 1.35
C LEU A 568 -18.29 24.40 1.01
N SER A 569 -19.59 24.47 1.32
CA SER A 569 -20.37 25.71 1.16
C SER A 569 -19.84 26.84 2.03
N LEU A 570 -19.56 26.57 3.31
CA LEU A 570 -19.07 27.58 4.26
C LEU A 570 -17.66 28.06 3.88
N ILE A 571 -16.77 27.17 3.44
CA ILE A 571 -15.46 27.54 2.89
C ILE A 571 -15.61 28.41 1.65
N GLY A 572 -16.53 28.05 0.74
CA GLY A 572 -16.79 28.79 -0.49
C GLY A 572 -17.32 30.20 -0.26
N ASN A 573 -18.14 30.37 0.78
CA ASN A 573 -18.72 31.65 1.20
C ASN A 573 -17.82 32.45 2.17
N GLU A 574 -16.68 31.89 2.58
CA GLU A 574 -15.77 32.49 3.57
C GLU A 574 -16.43 32.69 4.95
N GLU A 575 -17.42 31.86 5.29
CA GLU A 575 -18.16 31.82 6.57
C GLU A 575 -17.38 30.99 7.61
N CYS A 576 -16.18 31.45 7.97
CA CYS A 576 -15.22 30.64 8.73
C CYS A 576 -15.58 30.45 10.21
N LEU A 577 -16.40 31.32 10.79
CA LEU A 577 -16.87 31.17 12.17
C LEU A 577 -17.91 30.05 12.26
N GLU A 578 -18.85 30.04 11.32
CA GLU A 578 -19.87 29.01 11.15
C GLU A 578 -19.23 27.67 10.79
N LEU A 579 -18.18 27.68 9.96
CA LEU A 579 -17.36 26.50 9.68
C LEU A 579 -16.74 25.94 10.95
N ALA A 580 -16.11 26.80 11.77
CA ALA A 580 -15.50 26.39 13.04
C ALA A 580 -16.54 25.80 13.99
N GLN A 581 -17.75 26.37 14.04
CA GLN A 581 -18.84 25.84 14.84
C GLN A 581 -19.26 24.45 14.34
N LEU A 582 -19.61 24.32 13.06
CA LEU A 582 -20.00 23.04 12.43
C LEU A 582 -18.96 21.94 12.69
N VAL A 583 -17.68 22.27 12.49
CA VAL A 583 -16.58 21.33 12.68
C VAL A 583 -16.50 20.82 14.13
N ASN A 584 -16.64 21.72 15.10
CA ASN A 584 -16.48 21.37 16.51
C ASN A 584 -17.73 20.72 17.12
N THR A 585 -18.93 21.07 16.65
CA THR A 585 -20.18 20.57 17.23
C THR A 585 -20.79 19.38 16.50
N GLU A 586 -20.43 19.15 15.24
CA GLU A 586 -21.03 18.05 14.44
C GLU A 586 -19.97 17.15 13.83
N VAL A 587 -18.99 17.69 13.10
CA VAL A 587 -18.02 16.88 12.35
C VAL A 587 -17.14 16.06 13.30
N LYS A 588 -16.39 16.70 14.21
CA LYS A 588 -15.49 15.98 15.13
C LYS A 588 -16.23 14.97 16.01
N PRO A 589 -17.38 15.29 16.62
CA PRO A 589 -18.14 14.30 17.39
C PRO A 589 -18.64 13.12 16.54
N SER A 590 -19.10 13.37 15.31
CA SER A 590 -19.57 12.29 14.43
C SER A 590 -18.46 11.28 14.05
N LEU A 591 -17.19 11.71 13.99
CA LEU A 591 -16.05 10.83 13.74
C LEU A 591 -15.78 9.86 14.90
N LEU A 592 -16.23 10.18 16.12
CA LEU A 592 -16.09 9.30 17.30
C LEU A 592 -17.13 8.19 17.32
N VAL A 593 -18.26 8.34 16.64
CA VAL A 593 -19.34 7.34 16.63
C VAL A 593 -18.85 5.93 16.29
N PRO A 594 -18.16 5.67 15.16
CA PRO A 594 -17.67 4.32 14.85
C PRO A 594 -16.62 3.80 15.84
N ILE A 595 -15.84 4.69 16.44
CA ILE A 595 -14.82 4.32 17.45
C ILE A 595 -15.49 3.91 18.76
N ILE A 596 -16.52 4.65 19.18
CA ILE A 596 -17.34 4.33 20.35
C ILE A 596 -18.10 3.02 20.12
N GLN A 597 -18.73 2.85 18.96
CA GLN A 597 -19.41 1.61 18.62
C GLN A 597 -18.43 0.42 18.66
N GLY A 598 -17.26 0.55 18.04
CA GLY A 598 -16.20 -0.47 18.09
C GLY A 598 -15.73 -0.78 19.50
N LEU A 599 -15.44 0.24 20.30
CA LEU A 599 -15.04 0.10 21.70
C LEU A 599 -16.06 -0.71 22.50
N LEU A 600 -17.35 -0.37 22.37
CA LEU A 600 -18.44 -1.01 23.06
C LEU A 600 -18.70 -2.44 22.56
N HIS A 601 -18.59 -2.69 21.25
CA HIS A 601 -18.64 -4.03 20.68
C HIS A 601 -17.56 -4.93 21.28
N TYR A 602 -16.31 -4.44 21.32
CA TYR A 602 -15.20 -5.16 21.93
C TYR A 602 -15.33 -5.30 23.44
N ALA A 603 -15.99 -4.38 24.14
CA ALA A 603 -16.32 -4.56 25.54
C ALA A 603 -17.27 -5.77 25.74
N VAL A 604 -18.23 -5.98 24.84
CA VAL A 604 -19.18 -7.11 24.93
C VAL A 604 -18.51 -8.44 24.59
N ILE A 605 -17.84 -8.53 23.44
CA ILE A 605 -17.28 -9.84 23.01
C ILE A 605 -16.09 -10.28 23.86
N ASN A 606 -15.41 -9.35 24.53
CA ASN A 606 -14.32 -9.64 25.46
C ASN A 606 -14.79 -9.74 26.92
N GLU A 607 -16.10 -9.65 27.21
CA GLU A 607 -16.58 -9.68 28.59
C GLU A 607 -16.24 -11.00 29.28
N ASN A 608 -15.54 -10.89 30.43
CA ASN A 608 -15.14 -12.01 31.27
C ASN A 608 -14.26 -13.07 30.58
N GLN A 609 -13.70 -12.76 29.41
CA GLN A 609 -12.73 -13.60 28.72
C GLN A 609 -11.35 -13.46 29.39
N ASP A 610 -10.57 -14.54 29.37
CA ASP A 610 -9.14 -14.46 29.70
C ASP A 610 -8.29 -14.26 28.43
N GLU A 611 -7.00 -13.95 28.63
CA GLU A 611 -6.04 -13.69 27.54
C GLU A 611 -5.87 -14.87 26.57
N THR A 612 -6.26 -16.09 26.95
CA THR A 612 -6.18 -17.26 26.08
C THR A 612 -7.46 -17.50 25.29
N GLN A 613 -8.55 -16.84 25.66
CA GLN A 613 -9.88 -17.03 25.10
C GLN A 613 -10.28 -16.00 24.06
N SER A 614 -9.64 -14.83 24.02
CA SER A 614 -9.98 -13.77 23.07
C SER A 614 -8.78 -13.22 22.31
N ASP A 615 -8.84 -13.38 20.99
CA ASP A 615 -7.91 -12.76 20.05
C ASP A 615 -8.12 -11.24 19.94
N THR A 616 -9.29 -10.73 20.34
CA THR A 616 -9.73 -9.36 20.10
C THR A 616 -9.59 -8.44 21.32
N ILE A 617 -8.92 -8.86 22.40
CA ILE A 617 -8.75 -8.00 23.60
C ILE A 617 -8.09 -6.67 23.24
N PHE A 618 -7.00 -6.69 22.46
CA PHE A 618 -6.29 -5.47 22.07
C PHE A 618 -7.05 -4.60 21.08
N ALA A 619 -8.08 -5.11 20.41
CA ALA A 619 -8.94 -4.30 19.55
C ALA A 619 -9.71 -3.26 20.38
N GLY A 620 -10.24 -3.68 21.53
CA GLY A 620 -10.93 -2.80 22.47
C GLY A 620 -9.98 -1.79 23.12
N GLU A 621 -8.80 -2.23 23.57
CA GLU A 621 -7.77 -1.35 24.13
C GLU A 621 -7.35 -0.27 23.12
N ALA A 622 -7.06 -0.66 21.87
CA ALA A 622 -6.64 0.27 20.83
C ALA A 622 -7.67 1.39 20.62
N LEU A 623 -8.96 1.06 20.53
CA LEU A 623 -10.03 2.07 20.38
C LEU A 623 -10.22 2.91 21.65
N ALA A 624 -10.04 2.30 22.84
CA ALA A 624 -10.15 3.00 24.12
C ALA A 624 -9.12 4.14 24.23
N ARG A 625 -7.91 3.94 23.69
CA ARG A 625 -6.84 4.97 23.66
C ARG A 625 -7.27 6.27 22.97
N THR A 626 -8.26 6.23 22.08
CA THR A 626 -8.83 7.44 21.45
C THR A 626 -9.87 8.10 22.33
N VAL A 627 -10.74 7.31 22.95
CA VAL A 627 -11.94 7.78 23.66
C VAL A 627 -11.63 8.22 25.08
N VAL A 628 -10.82 7.45 25.81
CA VAL A 628 -10.50 7.66 27.23
C VAL A 628 -9.95 9.07 27.51
N PRO A 629 -9.00 9.63 26.74
CA PRO A 629 -8.52 10.99 26.98
C PRO A 629 -9.59 12.07 26.83
N LEU A 630 -10.54 11.87 25.91
CA LEU A 630 -11.65 12.78 25.67
C LEU A 630 -12.66 12.71 26.81
N ILE A 631 -12.97 11.50 27.29
CA ILE A 631 -13.83 11.29 28.46
C ILE A 631 -13.16 11.86 29.70
N ASN A 632 -11.85 11.67 29.90
CA ASN A 632 -11.19 12.10 31.12
C ASN A 632 -11.29 13.61 31.35
N LYS A 633 -11.32 14.39 30.26
CA LYS A 633 -11.54 15.83 30.34
C LYS A 633 -12.90 16.19 30.94
N GLU A 634 -13.94 15.42 30.61
CA GLU A 634 -15.32 15.67 31.01
C GLU A 634 -15.65 14.97 32.35
N ASN A 635 -15.23 13.72 32.51
CA ASN A 635 -15.46 12.88 33.68
C ASN A 635 -14.27 11.90 33.91
N PRO A 636 -13.29 12.27 34.76
CA PRO A 636 -12.13 11.43 35.06
C PRO A 636 -12.46 10.06 35.66
N MET A 637 -13.56 9.95 36.42
CA MET A 637 -13.95 8.69 37.05
C MET A 637 -14.42 7.67 36.02
N GLU A 638 -15.23 8.11 35.06
CA GLU A 638 -15.74 7.24 33.99
C GLU A 638 -14.63 6.87 33.01
N ALA A 639 -13.70 7.80 32.73
CA ALA A 639 -12.51 7.50 31.94
C ALA A 639 -11.66 6.39 32.57
N PHE A 640 -11.43 6.48 33.89
CA PHE A 640 -10.70 5.45 34.63
C PHE A 640 -11.42 4.09 34.57
N LEU A 641 -12.74 4.06 34.73
CA LEU A 641 -13.53 2.83 34.61
C LEU A 641 -13.39 2.21 33.22
N VAL A 642 -13.53 3.02 32.17
CA VAL A 642 -13.36 2.54 30.78
C VAL A 642 -11.95 2.02 30.58
N GLN A 643 -10.92 2.75 31.02
CA GLN A 643 -9.53 2.33 30.90
C GLN A 643 -9.28 0.98 31.60
N GLU A 644 -9.63 0.86 32.88
CA GLU A 644 -9.42 -0.35 33.68
C GLU A 644 -10.12 -1.60 33.14
N ASN A 645 -11.19 -1.42 32.35
CA ASN A 645 -11.94 -2.51 31.74
C ASN A 645 -11.42 -2.88 30.35
N MET A 646 -10.85 -1.93 29.62
CA MET A 646 -10.43 -2.10 28.23
C MET A 646 -8.92 -2.32 28.07
N GLU A 647 -8.12 -1.90 29.03
CA GLU A 647 -6.66 -2.10 29.03
C GLU A 647 -6.31 -3.56 29.31
N PHE A 648 -5.40 -4.12 28.51
CA PHE A 648 -4.89 -5.46 28.75
C PHE A 648 -4.04 -5.48 30.03
N ALA A 649 -4.38 -6.39 30.94
CA ALA A 649 -3.54 -6.71 32.08
C ALA A 649 -3.38 -8.22 32.21
N GLN A 650 -2.14 -8.68 32.18
CA GLN A 650 -1.80 -10.10 32.24
C GLN A 650 -2.40 -10.77 33.49
N GLY A 651 -3.03 -11.93 33.29
CA GLY A 651 -3.66 -12.69 34.38
C GLY A 651 -4.94 -12.07 34.95
N THR A 652 -5.48 -11.03 34.31
CA THR A 652 -6.78 -10.45 34.64
C THR A 652 -7.80 -10.76 33.53
N LYS A 653 -9.08 -10.86 33.91
CA LYS A 653 -10.16 -10.98 32.92
C LYS A 653 -10.40 -9.62 32.27
N SER A 654 -10.56 -9.60 30.96
CA SER A 654 -10.95 -8.39 30.25
C SER A 654 -12.37 -7.97 30.65
N VAL A 655 -12.59 -6.66 30.71
CA VAL A 655 -13.90 -6.06 31.03
C VAL A 655 -14.45 -6.60 32.35
N LYS A 656 -13.59 -6.63 33.38
CA LYS A 656 -13.85 -7.24 34.70
C LYS A 656 -15.07 -6.70 35.43
N ASP A 657 -15.42 -5.43 35.21
CA ASP A 657 -16.58 -4.79 35.81
C ASP A 657 -17.85 -4.97 34.96
N GLY A 658 -17.75 -5.71 33.85
CA GLY A 658 -18.84 -6.02 32.93
C GLY A 658 -19.08 -4.93 31.88
N SER A 659 -19.40 -5.36 30.68
CA SER A 659 -19.56 -4.47 29.52
C SER A 659 -20.65 -3.42 29.74
N ARG A 660 -21.72 -3.75 30.46
CA ARG A 660 -22.79 -2.81 30.84
C ARG A 660 -22.28 -1.59 31.62
N ASN A 661 -21.25 -1.75 32.46
CA ASN A 661 -20.67 -0.62 33.18
C ASN A 661 -19.84 0.28 32.24
N VAL A 662 -19.15 -0.31 31.27
CA VAL A 662 -18.49 0.44 30.19
C VAL A 662 -19.53 1.24 29.38
N PHE A 663 -20.65 0.63 28.99
CA PHE A 663 -21.75 1.33 28.30
C PHE A 663 -22.25 2.55 29.09
N LYS A 664 -22.48 2.40 30.40
CA LYS A 664 -22.94 3.50 31.26
C LYS A 664 -21.91 4.63 31.37
N ALA A 665 -20.64 4.27 31.52
CA ALA A 665 -19.53 5.23 31.62
C ALA A 665 -19.38 6.06 30.33
N ILE A 666 -19.52 5.42 29.17
CA ILE A 666 -19.57 6.12 27.88
C ILE A 666 -20.82 7.01 27.80
N ALA A 667 -22.00 6.46 28.08
CA ALA A 667 -23.28 7.17 27.98
C ALA A 667 -23.32 8.46 28.82
N SER A 668 -22.80 8.42 30.06
CA SER A 668 -22.73 9.58 30.96
C SER A 668 -21.78 10.67 30.47
N SER A 669 -20.88 10.33 29.54
CA SER A 669 -19.86 11.23 28.99
C SER A 669 -20.23 11.80 27.62
N LEU A 670 -21.20 11.22 26.89
CA LEU A 670 -21.56 11.61 25.52
C LEU A 670 -21.94 13.09 25.39
N PHE A 671 -22.64 13.65 26.39
CA PHE A 671 -23.04 15.06 26.37
C PHE A 671 -21.83 16.00 26.32
N GLY A 672 -20.79 15.73 27.13
CA GLY A 672 -19.55 16.52 27.12
C GLY A 672 -18.75 16.36 25.83
N LEU A 673 -18.87 15.21 25.17
CA LEU A 673 -18.26 14.93 23.86
C LEU A 673 -19.04 15.52 22.67
N SER A 674 -20.23 16.09 22.91
CA SER A 674 -21.15 16.56 21.86
C SER A 674 -21.52 15.47 20.84
N VAL A 675 -21.51 14.20 21.25
CA VAL A 675 -21.87 13.07 20.38
C VAL A 675 -23.36 12.83 20.48
N ASP A 676 -24.06 12.88 19.34
CA ASP A 676 -25.46 12.49 19.27
C ASP A 676 -25.60 10.98 19.50
N CYS A 677 -26.19 10.62 20.64
CA CYS A 677 -26.33 9.24 21.05
C CYS A 677 -27.21 8.43 20.08
N SER A 678 -28.12 9.08 19.34
CA SER A 678 -28.98 8.41 18.35
C SER A 678 -28.19 7.86 17.17
N LEU A 679 -27.01 8.43 16.88
CA LEU A 679 -26.11 7.95 15.83
C LEU A 679 -25.31 6.73 16.26
N ILE A 680 -25.15 6.49 17.57
CA ILE A 680 -24.50 5.27 18.10
C ILE A 680 -25.45 4.09 17.97
N GLY A 681 -26.75 4.30 18.25
CA GLY A 681 -27.78 3.27 18.17
C GLY A 681 -27.77 2.30 19.34
N ARG A 682 -28.28 1.09 19.11
CA ARG A 682 -28.55 0.10 20.14
C ARG A 682 -27.82 -1.21 19.88
N TYR A 683 -27.00 -1.64 20.84
CA TYR A 683 -26.28 -2.89 20.73
C TYR A 683 -27.18 -4.12 20.97
N GLY A 684 -27.41 -4.93 19.93
CA GLY A 684 -28.18 -6.18 20.00
C GLY A 684 -29.64 -6.03 20.49
N SER A 685 -30.25 -7.14 20.95
CA SER A 685 -31.63 -7.13 21.45
C SER A 685 -31.70 -6.85 22.96
N LEU A 686 -32.30 -5.71 23.34
CA LEU A 686 -32.81 -5.30 24.68
C LEU A 686 -31.87 -5.34 25.91
N GLU A 687 -30.83 -6.16 25.97
CA GLU A 687 -30.05 -6.44 27.19
C GLU A 687 -29.10 -5.31 27.60
N TYR A 688 -28.47 -4.64 26.63
CA TYR A 688 -27.55 -3.53 26.86
C TYR A 688 -28.23 -2.15 26.94
N GLY A 689 -29.54 -2.07 26.63
CA GLY A 689 -30.30 -0.82 26.60
C GLY A 689 -29.96 0.07 25.40
N ASP A 690 -30.72 1.14 25.22
CA ASP A 690 -30.32 2.24 24.34
C ASP A 690 -29.27 3.09 25.07
N ILE A 691 -28.16 3.46 24.42
CA ILE A 691 -27.16 4.33 25.04
C ILE A 691 -27.73 5.72 25.40
N CYS A 692 -28.85 6.10 24.76
CA CYS A 692 -29.62 7.31 25.06
C CYS A 692 -30.55 7.19 26.28
N GLU A 693 -30.92 5.98 26.75
CA GLU A 693 -31.96 5.80 27.79
C GLU A 693 -31.61 6.46 29.14
N ASN A 694 -30.33 6.74 29.41
CA ASN A 694 -29.87 7.35 30.66
C ASN A 694 -29.81 8.90 30.64
N GLN A 695 -30.20 9.56 29.53
CA GLN A 695 -30.17 11.03 29.48
C GLN A 695 -31.42 11.71 30.09
N GLU A 696 -32.47 10.95 30.41
CA GLU A 696 -33.68 11.47 31.07
C GLU A 696 -33.63 11.28 32.60
N SER A 697 -32.92 12.17 33.30
CA SER A 697 -33.40 12.83 34.54
C SER A 697 -32.26 13.60 35.20
N SER A 698 -32.06 14.86 34.81
CA SER A 698 -31.42 15.83 35.71
C SER A 698 -32.45 16.21 36.79
N PRO A 699 -32.17 16.02 38.09
CA PRO A 699 -33.12 16.30 39.17
C PRO A 699 -33.08 17.79 39.50
N ASN A 700 -33.62 18.65 38.63
CA ASN A 700 -33.80 20.08 38.95
C ASN A 700 -34.82 20.76 38.01
N ASP A 701 -36.02 20.21 37.91
CA ASP A 701 -37.16 21.04 37.50
C ASP A 701 -38.45 20.63 38.23
N SER A 702 -38.57 21.04 39.49
CA SER A 702 -39.85 21.08 40.20
C SER A 702 -40.53 22.43 39.91
N GLY A 703 -41.07 22.57 38.69
CA GLY A 703 -42.05 23.59 38.32
C GLY A 703 -43.49 23.05 38.44
N PRO A 704 -44.48 23.86 38.87
CA PRO A 704 -45.74 23.37 39.37
C PRO A 704 -46.67 22.83 38.28
N GLN A 705 -47.37 21.74 38.64
CA GLN A 705 -48.44 21.11 37.90
C GLN A 705 -49.48 22.12 37.42
N SER A 706 -49.78 22.08 36.12
CA SER A 706 -51.06 22.54 35.58
C SER A 706 -51.72 21.40 34.81
N GLU A 707 -52.99 21.18 35.14
CA GLU A 707 -53.89 20.13 34.65
C GLU A 707 -54.32 20.34 33.17
N PRO A 708 -54.92 19.32 32.52
CA PRO A 708 -54.82 19.11 31.08
C PRO A 708 -55.98 19.76 30.31
N GLU A 709 -55.67 20.34 29.15
CA GLU A 709 -56.65 20.56 28.09
C GLU A 709 -56.48 19.54 26.97
N THR A 710 -57.50 18.70 26.85
CA THR A 710 -57.76 17.80 25.74
C THR A 710 -58.10 18.57 24.47
N SER A 711 -57.50 18.25 23.31
CA SER A 711 -58.26 18.11 22.07
C SER A 711 -57.46 17.45 20.92
N HIS A 712 -58.06 16.37 20.40
CA HIS A 712 -58.11 15.93 19.02
C HIS A 712 -57.36 16.75 17.94
N LEU A 713 -56.56 16.07 17.11
CA LEU A 713 -57.00 15.76 15.74
C LEU A 713 -56.12 14.70 15.06
N ALA A 714 -56.80 13.82 14.33
CA ALA A 714 -56.25 12.77 13.50
C ALA A 714 -55.72 13.31 12.15
N GLY A 715 -54.63 12.68 11.68
CA GLY A 715 -54.55 12.18 10.31
C GLY A 715 -54.01 13.12 9.23
N LYS A 716 -52.92 12.70 8.57
CA LYS A 716 -53.02 12.17 7.20
C LYS A 716 -51.70 11.55 6.74
N VAL A 717 -51.82 10.28 6.38
CA VAL A 717 -50.97 9.54 5.45
C VAL A 717 -51.08 10.15 4.06
N LEU A 718 -49.95 10.35 3.39
CA LEU A 718 -49.87 10.45 1.94
C LEU A 718 -48.54 9.86 1.46
N THR A 719 -48.64 8.61 1.02
CA THR A 719 -47.69 7.87 0.19
C THR A 719 -47.66 8.41 -1.24
N GLY A 720 -46.49 8.45 -1.89
CA GLY A 720 -46.40 8.24 -3.34
C GLY A 720 -45.41 9.12 -4.14
N ALA A 721 -44.17 8.62 -4.28
CA ALA A 721 -43.32 8.52 -5.48
C ALA A 721 -43.10 9.71 -6.47
N ALA A 722 -41.81 10.08 -6.64
CA ALA A 722 -41.08 10.32 -7.91
C ALA A 722 -39.62 10.75 -7.56
N LEU A 723 -38.58 9.90 -7.59
CA LEU A 723 -37.76 9.40 -8.72
C LEU A 723 -37.03 10.48 -9.55
N ALA A 724 -35.69 10.41 -9.48
CA ALA A 724 -34.64 10.88 -10.40
C ALA A 724 -34.13 12.34 -10.36
N ILE A 725 -32.79 12.43 -10.43
CA ILE A 725 -31.89 13.58 -10.70
C ILE A 725 -31.28 14.27 -9.46
N VAL A 726 -30.20 13.69 -8.92
CA VAL A 726 -29.08 14.46 -8.34
C VAL A 726 -27.77 13.68 -8.60
N PHE A 727 -27.12 13.94 -9.74
CA PHE A 727 -25.75 13.47 -10.01
C PHE A 727 -24.90 14.50 -10.78
N LEU A 728 -25.24 15.80 -10.66
CA LEU A 728 -24.64 16.84 -11.53
C LEU A 728 -24.15 18.11 -10.81
N SER A 729 -23.89 18.09 -9.51
CA SER A 729 -23.33 19.25 -8.79
C SER A 729 -21.80 19.22 -8.61
N GLY A 730 -21.10 18.13 -8.93
CA GLY A 730 -19.64 18.04 -8.87
C GLY A 730 -18.89 18.48 -10.14
N LEU A 731 -19.56 18.57 -11.29
CA LEU A 731 -18.91 18.79 -12.59
C LEU A 731 -18.95 20.24 -13.10
N VAL A 732 -19.71 21.14 -12.46
CA VAL A 732 -19.94 22.50 -13.00
C VAL A 732 -18.91 23.54 -12.51
N LEU A 733 -18.12 23.26 -11.45
CA LEU A 733 -17.01 24.15 -11.05
C LEU A 733 -15.62 23.73 -11.56
N GLY A 734 -15.47 22.50 -12.07
CA GLY A 734 -14.21 22.02 -12.66
C GLY A 734 -13.97 22.42 -14.12
N CYS A 735 -15.02 22.78 -14.87
CA CYS A 735 -14.91 23.07 -16.31
C CYS A 735 -14.76 24.57 -16.68
N TYR A 736 -14.64 25.49 -15.70
CA TYR A 736 -14.48 26.92 -16.01
C TYR A 736 -13.04 27.46 -15.89
N ARG A 737 -12.03 26.59 -15.74
CA ARG A 737 -10.62 27.03 -15.61
C ARG A 737 -9.61 26.14 -16.33
N SER A 738 -9.86 25.86 -17.61
CA SER A 738 -8.82 25.44 -18.56
C SER A 738 -9.12 26.00 -19.95
N ARG A 739 -8.93 27.32 -20.10
CA ARG A 739 -8.72 27.94 -21.41
C ARG A 739 -7.94 29.23 -21.22
N ASN A 740 -6.83 29.31 -21.96
CA ASN A 740 -5.89 30.43 -22.12
C ASN A 740 -4.70 30.41 -21.14
N TYR A 741 -3.64 29.69 -21.51
CA TYR A 741 -2.26 30.21 -21.53
C TYR A 741 -1.36 29.25 -22.32
N LEU A 742 -1.51 29.21 -23.65
CA LEU A 742 -0.46 28.77 -24.59
C LEU A 742 -0.93 29.04 -26.02
N GLU A 743 -0.73 30.27 -26.50
CA GLU A 743 -0.35 30.61 -27.88
C GLU A 743 -0.42 32.12 -28.11
N CYS A 744 0.74 32.80 -28.04
CA CYS A 744 1.10 33.93 -28.90
C CYS A 744 2.53 34.38 -28.58
N GLY A 745 3.52 34.00 -29.41
CA GLY A 745 4.92 34.30 -29.09
C GLY A 745 5.99 34.13 -30.15
N LYS A 746 5.65 34.16 -31.44
CA LYS A 746 6.55 34.48 -32.59
C LYS A 746 7.71 33.54 -32.95
N ARG A 747 7.51 32.82 -34.07
CA ARG A 747 8.54 32.65 -35.13
C ARG A 747 8.76 33.99 -35.83
N MET A 748 10.01 34.45 -35.96
CA MET A 748 10.59 34.94 -37.23
C MET A 748 12.11 35.13 -37.11
N LYS A 749 12.84 34.32 -37.91
CA LYS A 749 14.05 34.63 -38.69
C LYS A 749 15.27 35.24 -37.99
N GLY A 750 16.25 34.38 -37.74
CA GLY A 750 17.59 34.38 -38.37
C GLY A 750 18.46 35.64 -38.28
N GLN A 751 19.59 35.51 -37.58
CA GLN A 751 20.88 35.95 -38.10
C GLN A 751 22.04 35.27 -37.37
N VAL A 752 22.97 34.79 -38.18
CA VAL A 752 24.27 34.20 -37.87
C VAL A 752 25.13 35.22 -37.13
N PHE A 753 25.77 34.82 -36.02
CA PHE A 753 27.06 35.37 -35.60
C PHE A 753 27.81 34.36 -34.71
N CYS A 754 28.94 33.87 -35.21
CA CYS A 754 29.96 33.19 -34.43
C CYS A 754 30.64 34.18 -33.47
N PRO A 755 31.22 33.68 -32.38
CA PRO A 755 32.55 34.15 -32.00
C PRO A 755 33.53 32.99 -31.84
N SER A 756 34.61 33.11 -32.59
CA SER A 756 35.90 32.44 -32.43
C SER A 756 36.57 32.81 -31.11
N ASP A 757 37.32 31.85 -30.56
CA ASP A 757 38.60 31.95 -29.89
C ASP A 757 38.92 33.17 -29.02
N ASN A 758 39.27 32.91 -27.75
CA ASN A 758 40.49 33.46 -27.17
C ASN A 758 40.94 32.67 -25.93
N SER A 759 42.03 31.92 -26.14
CA SER A 759 43.25 31.84 -25.31
C SER A 759 43.13 31.94 -23.78
N PHE A 760 43.41 30.81 -23.12
CA PHE A 760 43.88 30.76 -21.73
C PHE A 760 45.42 30.75 -21.68
N GLY A 761 45.95 31.57 -20.77
CA GLY A 761 47.30 31.49 -20.20
C GLY A 761 47.83 32.88 -19.79
N PRO A 762 48.51 33.04 -18.63
CA PRO A 762 48.76 32.10 -17.53
C PRO A 762 47.82 32.25 -16.33
#